data_AF-A0A345IL69-F1
#
_entry.id   AF-A0A345IL69-F1
#
_cell.length_a   1.000
_cell.length_b   1.000
_cell.length_c   1.000
_cell.angle_alpha   90.00
_cell.angle_beta   90.00
_cell.angle_gamma   90.00
#
_symmetry.space_group_name_H-M   'P 1'
#
loop_
_entity.id
_entity.type
_entity.pdbx_description
1 polymer ?
#
loop_
_entity_poly.entity_id
_entity_poly.type
_entity_poly.pdbx_seq_one_letter_code
_entity_poly.pdbx_strand_id
1 'polypeptide(L)'
;MTRSAWRADGRPPECVTVKRTLFGWSAALTLSLGLSSLGASALGGGAAPVTPAPVPSAPISTAPINPAPVSTAPISTGPISTGPVTRPTLVGYAELKADTFAQGPASGAWNGGLRGETRFAGQPVQGFSGVQRDPQGQGFVFLSDNGFGAKNNSADYLLRLYRVALTPGTPAARAGRVQVGSFIGLRDPDRKVPWQIVNEASPERLLTGADFDVEGFAFAPDGTLWVGDEFGPFLLHFSADGRLLEAPISTPNLAGLPTLRGQAPIVIGHRGSSGTRPEHTLEAYRVAIEAGADFIEPDLVVTKDGVLVARHEPVIAVVDKDGKVLEATADVAARPEFGDRLTTKSLDGVTVRGYFVEDFTLAELKTLRAVERLPALRGKAYDGQFEIPTLSEVIALVRDMEAKTGRKVGIYPETKHPVYMNEVAKFNTSQLLIDTLVKEKFTDPARVFIQSFEVGNLKDLKQNIMPGAGVNLPLVQLVSSPDEAPYDWTAAGDKRKYDALTTDAALREIATYASGVGPYKRWIIDAEGRTTDFVARAHAAGLLVHPWTFRNEATYLLPGYRNDPEAEMRQAFQAGVDGLFTDFPATGAKVAGQYAAPEVRSPQHPAFAQGVSSAAANLPGSGGFEGFTIAPGGKVAYGLLEKAVAGDPAGQLRLMRYDLGTRQWTLAGRYALEQGGEAIGDLTPVSDSQLLVIERDGGQGQTAKLKRLYLIDLGAKNADGTFKKTLVADLMALADPRGLAPSTRNGVFSFPYVTMENVLVLSPDTLLVVNDNNYPATGGRGADVKDQTEFLWIKLPTALKLAPGVARN
;
A
#
# COMPACT_ATOMS: atom_id res chain seq x y z
N MET A 1 -6.81 -3.79 -52.03
CA MET A 1 -5.97 -4.30 -50.94
C MET A 1 -5.29 -3.10 -50.28
N THR A 2 -5.98 -2.42 -49.38
CA THR A 2 -5.51 -1.20 -48.69
C THR A 2 -5.16 -1.57 -47.25
N ARG A 3 -3.86 -1.55 -46.92
CA ARG A 3 -3.36 -1.76 -45.56
C ARG A 3 -3.70 -0.53 -44.72
N SER A 4 -4.53 -0.72 -43.70
CA SER A 4 -4.79 0.26 -42.65
C SER A 4 -3.61 0.27 -41.67
N ALA A 5 -2.74 1.26 -41.77
CA ALA A 5 -1.80 1.60 -40.71
C ALA A 5 -2.42 2.74 -39.89
N TRP A 6 -3.12 2.39 -38.82
CA TRP A 6 -3.56 3.30 -37.76
C TRP A 6 -3.40 2.59 -36.42
N ARG A 7 -2.32 2.96 -35.71
CA ARG A 7 -2.09 2.99 -34.26
C ARG A 7 -2.37 1.73 -33.40
N ALA A 8 -1.47 1.53 -32.43
CA ALA A 8 -1.62 0.71 -31.22
C ALA A 8 -2.82 1.04 -30.31
N ASP A 9 -3.80 1.87 -30.73
CA ASP A 9 -5.01 2.23 -29.95
C ASP A 9 -6.20 1.26 -30.16
N GLY A 10 -6.00 0.16 -30.89
CA GLY A 10 -6.87 -1.02 -30.80
C GLY A 10 -8.31 -0.82 -31.30
N ARG A 11 -8.53 0.02 -32.31
CA ARG A 11 -9.84 0.07 -32.99
C ARG A 11 -10.00 -1.09 -33.98
N PRO A 12 -11.07 -1.90 -33.91
CA PRO A 12 -11.40 -2.83 -34.98
C PRO A 12 -11.91 -2.08 -36.23
N PRO A 13 -11.66 -2.58 -37.45
CA PRO A 13 -12.17 -1.98 -38.67
C PRO A 13 -13.65 -2.34 -38.90
N GLU A 14 -14.39 -1.32 -39.30
CA GLU A 14 -15.66 -1.35 -40.02
C GLU A 14 -16.93 -1.87 -39.32
N CYS A 15 -17.84 -0.91 -39.17
CA CYS A 15 -19.27 -1.07 -38.99
C CYS A 15 -19.87 -1.85 -40.18
N VAL A 16 -20.20 -3.12 -39.97
CA VAL A 16 -21.08 -3.87 -40.89
C VAL A 16 -22.52 -3.76 -40.38
N THR A 17 -23.33 -3.12 -41.19
CA THR A 17 -24.79 -3.06 -41.11
C THR A 17 -25.39 -4.46 -40.92
N VAL A 18 -25.97 -4.75 -39.76
CA VAL A 18 -26.86 -5.91 -39.60
C VAL A 18 -28.31 -5.45 -39.65
N LYS A 19 -28.99 -5.96 -40.68
CA LYS A 19 -30.42 -5.80 -40.94
C LYS A 19 -31.25 -6.22 -39.72
N ARG A 20 -32.25 -5.40 -39.40
CA ARG A 20 -33.40 -5.78 -38.56
C ARG A 20 -34.09 -7.01 -39.15
N THR A 21 -34.19 -8.07 -38.35
CA THR A 21 -35.26 -9.06 -38.46
C THR A 21 -35.85 -9.28 -37.07
N LEU A 22 -37.14 -8.97 -36.97
CA LEU A 22 -38.03 -9.31 -35.88
C LEU A 22 -38.11 -10.82 -35.72
N PHE A 23 -37.99 -11.33 -34.50
CA PHE A 23 -38.89 -12.34 -33.96
C PHE A 23 -38.84 -12.23 -32.43
N GLY A 24 -40.00 -12.00 -31.82
CA GLY A 24 -40.14 -11.89 -30.37
C GLY A 24 -39.90 -13.22 -29.68
N TRP A 25 -39.81 -13.17 -28.36
CA TRP A 25 -40.55 -14.02 -27.43
C TRP A 25 -40.58 -13.29 -26.08
N SER A 26 -41.79 -13.06 -25.59
CA SER A 26 -42.08 -12.46 -24.30
C SER A 26 -42.00 -13.52 -23.21
N ALA A 27 -41.28 -13.25 -22.13
CA ALA A 27 -41.49 -13.93 -20.86
C ALA A 27 -41.48 -12.86 -19.76
N ALA A 28 -42.67 -12.58 -19.24
CA ALA A 28 -42.90 -11.72 -18.10
C ALA A 28 -42.50 -12.48 -16.83
N LEU A 29 -41.69 -11.84 -15.97
CA LEU A 29 -41.54 -12.25 -14.58
C LEU A 29 -41.90 -11.05 -13.68
N THR A 30 -43.08 -11.16 -13.08
CA THR A 30 -43.64 -10.25 -12.08
C THR A 30 -42.84 -10.42 -10.79
N LEU A 31 -42.21 -9.35 -10.30
CA LEU A 31 -41.65 -9.31 -8.94
C LEU A 31 -42.52 -8.41 -8.07
N SER A 32 -43.20 -9.03 -7.11
CA SER A 32 -44.00 -8.39 -6.06
C SER A 32 -43.09 -7.76 -5.00
N LEU A 33 -43.28 -6.47 -4.76
CA LEU A 33 -42.70 -5.72 -3.63
C LEU A 33 -43.45 -6.07 -2.34
N GLY A 34 -42.78 -6.78 -1.43
CA GLY A 34 -43.18 -6.95 -0.04
C GLY A 34 -42.25 -6.16 0.88
N LEU A 35 -42.75 -5.07 1.47
CA LEU A 35 -42.10 -4.39 2.58
C LEU A 35 -42.08 -5.32 3.81
N SER A 36 -40.89 -5.55 4.38
CA SER A 36 -40.75 -5.84 5.81
C SER A 36 -39.42 -5.28 6.32
N SER A 37 -39.52 -4.49 7.39
CA SER A 37 -38.48 -3.80 8.12
C SER A 37 -37.95 -4.64 9.30
N LEU A 38 -36.73 -4.31 9.75
CA LEU A 38 -35.96 -4.77 10.95
C LEU A 38 -34.91 -5.84 10.61
N GLY A 39 -33.60 -5.66 10.77
CA GLY A 39 -32.75 -4.57 11.29
C GLY A 39 -31.30 -5.05 11.11
N ALA A 40 -30.48 -4.29 10.38
CA ALA A 40 -29.09 -4.61 10.08
C ALA A 40 -28.20 -3.48 10.62
N SER A 41 -27.35 -3.79 11.59
CA SER A 41 -26.35 -2.89 12.14
C SER A 41 -25.05 -2.97 11.32
N ALA A 42 -24.83 -1.90 10.55
CA ALA A 42 -23.57 -1.26 10.16
C ALA A 42 -22.41 -2.11 9.59
N LEU A 43 -22.35 -2.16 8.25
CA LEU A 43 -21.12 -2.05 7.47
C LEU A 43 -21.23 -0.79 6.60
N GLY A 44 -20.18 0.03 6.57
CA GLY A 44 -20.00 1.12 5.61
C GLY A 44 -20.44 2.51 6.07
N GLY A 45 -19.52 3.26 6.66
CA GLY A 45 -19.65 4.70 6.86
C GLY A 45 -18.31 5.38 6.59
N GLY A 46 -18.26 6.26 5.58
CA GLY A 46 -17.11 7.12 5.36
C GLY A 46 -16.81 7.93 6.62
N ALA A 47 -15.52 8.03 6.96
CA ALA A 47 -15.04 8.70 8.16
C ALA A 47 -15.50 10.17 8.21
N ALA A 48 -16.41 10.47 9.13
CA ALA A 48 -16.64 11.84 9.58
C ALA A 48 -15.41 12.33 10.36
N PRO A 49 -15.09 13.64 10.34
CA PRO A 49 -13.96 14.18 11.09
C PRO A 49 -14.14 13.90 12.58
N VAL A 50 -13.14 13.21 13.14
CA VAL A 50 -13.06 12.84 14.56
C VAL A 50 -12.93 14.11 15.38
N THR A 51 -13.90 14.40 16.23
CA THR A 51 -13.76 15.40 17.28
C THR A 51 -12.90 14.80 18.40
N PRO A 52 -11.85 15.48 18.88
CA PRO A 52 -11.07 14.97 19.99
C PRO A 52 -11.97 14.87 21.23
N ALA A 53 -11.84 13.75 21.96
CA ALA A 53 -12.52 13.58 23.24
C ALA A 53 -12.10 14.72 24.20
N PRO A 54 -13.00 15.21 25.06
CA PRO A 54 -12.64 16.22 26.05
C PRO A 54 -11.58 15.64 26.99
N VAL A 55 -10.44 16.34 27.08
CA VAL A 55 -9.38 16.06 28.06
C VAL A 55 -10.01 16.17 29.46
N PRO A 56 -9.94 15.14 30.31
CA PRO A 56 -10.47 15.24 31.66
C PRO A 56 -9.77 16.37 32.43
N SER A 57 -10.55 17.22 33.07
CA SER A 57 -10.09 18.43 33.77
C SER A 57 -9.44 18.16 35.13
N ALA A 58 -9.25 16.90 35.52
CA ALA A 58 -8.63 16.52 36.78
C ALA A 58 -7.58 15.42 36.57
N PRO A 59 -6.32 15.60 37.04
CA PRO A 59 -5.32 14.54 37.01
C PRO A 59 -5.78 13.35 37.86
N ILE A 60 -5.51 12.14 37.38
CA ILE A 60 -5.66 10.93 38.19
C ILE A 60 -4.71 11.07 39.39
N SER A 61 -5.26 11.00 40.61
CA SER A 61 -4.53 11.22 41.87
C SER A 61 -3.27 10.34 41.97
N THR A 62 -2.11 10.99 42.10
CA THR A 62 -0.76 10.38 42.11
C THR A 62 -0.27 10.10 43.54
N ALA A 63 -0.97 9.25 44.30
CA ALA A 63 -0.35 8.71 45.51
C ALA A 63 0.85 7.83 45.08
N PRO A 64 2.04 7.97 45.69
CA PRO A 64 3.20 7.14 45.36
C PRO A 64 2.85 5.68 45.64
N ILE A 65 2.77 4.87 44.59
CA ILE A 65 2.65 3.42 44.71
C ILE A 65 4.04 2.91 45.08
N ASN A 66 4.38 3.01 46.37
CA ASN A 66 5.48 2.20 46.92
C ASN A 66 5.13 0.73 46.65
N PRO A 67 5.97 -0.05 45.93
CA PRO A 67 5.77 -1.48 45.88
C PRO A 67 5.96 -2.02 47.29
N ALA A 68 4.86 -2.46 47.92
CA ALA A 68 4.93 -3.30 49.11
C ALA A 68 5.74 -4.57 48.77
N PRO A 69 6.37 -5.22 49.78
CA PRO A 69 7.44 -6.19 49.57
C PRO A 69 7.01 -7.34 48.66
N VAL A 70 7.97 -7.81 47.86
CA VAL A 70 7.92 -9.03 47.06
C VAL A 70 7.20 -10.14 47.83
N SER A 71 5.93 -10.38 47.50
CA SER A 71 5.31 -11.66 47.77
C SER A 71 6.07 -12.64 46.88
N THR A 72 6.83 -13.56 47.48
CA THR A 72 7.46 -14.66 46.75
C THR A 72 6.36 -15.39 45.98
N ALA A 73 6.27 -15.13 44.67
CA ALA A 73 5.27 -15.77 43.84
C ALA A 73 5.60 -17.28 43.74
N PRO A 74 4.59 -18.15 43.81
CA PRO A 74 4.79 -19.58 43.64
C PRO A 74 5.31 -19.89 42.23
N ILE A 75 6.12 -20.93 42.12
CA ILE A 75 6.74 -21.39 40.88
C ILE A 75 5.66 -21.90 39.91
N SER A 76 5.69 -21.46 38.65
CA SER A 76 4.85 -22.06 37.61
C SER A 76 5.23 -23.53 37.42
N THR A 77 4.26 -24.43 37.49
CA THR A 77 4.48 -25.86 37.28
C THR A 77 4.15 -26.22 35.84
N GLY A 78 4.97 -27.06 35.22
CA GLY A 78 4.73 -27.56 33.86
C GLY A 78 3.46 -28.44 33.75
N PRO A 79 2.95 -28.66 32.53
CA PRO A 79 1.82 -29.56 32.29
C PRO A 79 2.17 -31.00 32.66
N ILE A 80 1.14 -31.82 32.83
CA ILE A 80 1.33 -33.25 33.10
C ILE A 80 2.14 -33.87 31.96
N SER A 81 3.22 -34.57 32.30
CA SER A 81 4.02 -35.31 31.32
C SER A 81 3.15 -36.34 30.60
N THR A 82 2.88 -36.08 29.33
CA THR A 82 2.21 -37.04 28.43
C THR A 82 3.26 -37.63 27.48
N GLY A 83 3.06 -38.89 27.10
CA GLY A 83 3.86 -39.53 26.05
C GLY A 83 3.71 -38.81 24.69
N PRO A 84 4.34 -39.34 23.63
CA PRO A 84 4.17 -38.83 22.28
C PRO A 84 2.68 -38.74 21.88
N VAL A 85 2.33 -37.73 21.07
CA VAL A 85 0.96 -37.53 20.55
C VAL A 85 0.98 -37.59 19.02
N THR A 86 -0.14 -37.97 18.41
CA THR A 86 -0.26 -38.10 16.95
C THR A 86 -0.91 -36.89 16.27
N ARG A 87 -1.51 -35.98 17.06
CA ARG A 87 -2.06 -34.70 16.64
C ARG A 87 -1.91 -33.67 17.76
N PRO A 88 -1.99 -32.36 17.48
CA PRO A 88 -1.96 -31.32 18.50
C PRO A 88 -2.97 -31.62 19.63
N THR A 89 -2.47 -31.68 20.85
CA THR A 89 -3.23 -32.18 22.01
C THR A 89 -3.11 -31.22 23.19
N LEU A 90 -4.23 -30.88 23.79
CA LEU A 90 -4.30 -30.11 25.03
C LEU A 90 -3.79 -30.98 26.19
N VAL A 91 -2.68 -30.55 26.80
CA VAL A 91 -2.00 -31.26 27.90
C VAL A 91 -2.06 -30.53 29.24
N GLY A 92 -2.57 -29.29 29.24
CA GLY A 92 -2.84 -28.49 30.42
C GLY A 92 -3.83 -27.38 30.10
N TYR A 93 -4.60 -26.96 31.11
CA TYR A 93 -5.59 -25.89 30.99
C TYR A 93 -5.66 -25.11 32.30
N ALA A 94 -5.80 -23.79 32.24
CA ALA A 94 -6.14 -22.92 33.37
C ALA A 94 -7.01 -21.76 32.89
N GLU A 95 -7.77 -21.12 33.78
CA GLU A 95 -8.55 -19.94 33.44
C GLU A 95 -8.39 -18.83 34.50
N LEU A 96 -8.32 -17.58 34.06
CA LEU A 96 -8.42 -16.39 34.89
C LEU A 96 -9.82 -15.80 34.71
N LYS A 97 -10.46 -15.46 35.83
CA LYS A 97 -11.77 -14.83 35.82
C LYS A 97 -11.71 -13.47 35.12
N ALA A 98 -12.74 -13.18 34.31
CA ALA A 98 -12.91 -11.97 33.53
C ALA A 98 -12.84 -10.74 34.43
N ASP A 99 -13.52 -10.77 35.58
CA ASP A 99 -13.47 -9.69 36.56
C ASP A 99 -12.35 -9.93 37.58
N THR A 100 -11.09 -9.86 37.13
CA THR A 100 -9.93 -9.79 38.05
C THR A 100 -9.26 -8.43 37.92
N PHE A 101 -9.10 -7.74 39.04
CA PHE A 101 -8.58 -6.38 39.08
C PHE A 101 -7.28 -6.30 39.87
N ALA A 102 -6.39 -5.42 39.42
CA ALA A 102 -5.19 -5.01 40.14
C ALA A 102 -5.40 -3.65 40.80
N GLN A 103 -4.55 -3.36 41.80
CA GLN A 103 -4.56 -2.06 42.48
C GLN A 103 -4.29 -0.92 41.49
N GLY A 104 -5.07 0.15 41.60
CA GLY A 104 -4.96 1.33 40.76
C GLY A 104 -6.18 2.23 40.89
N PRO A 105 -6.19 3.37 40.18
CA PRO A 105 -7.36 4.20 40.06
C PRO A 105 -8.50 3.41 39.40
N ALA A 106 -9.74 3.79 39.71
CA ALA A 106 -10.92 3.26 39.05
C ALA A 106 -10.94 3.61 37.56
N SER A 107 -11.35 2.68 36.71
CA SER A 107 -11.38 2.81 35.24
C SER A 107 -12.76 2.53 34.63
N GLY A 108 -12.88 2.62 33.30
CA GLY A 108 -14.09 2.34 32.55
C GLY A 108 -15.08 3.49 32.48
N ALA A 109 -14.71 4.72 32.86
CA ALA A 109 -15.64 5.85 32.91
C ALA A 109 -16.21 6.24 31.53
N TRP A 110 -15.54 5.85 30.44
CA TRP A 110 -15.93 6.17 29.05
C TRP A 110 -16.34 4.93 28.25
N ASN A 111 -16.59 3.80 28.91
CA ASN A 111 -17.02 2.56 28.27
C ASN A 111 -18.49 2.59 27.78
N GLY A 112 -19.20 3.71 27.90
CA GLY A 112 -20.59 3.86 27.47
C GLY A 112 -21.60 3.01 28.25
N GLY A 113 -21.22 2.49 29.43
CA GLY A 113 -22.01 1.51 30.15
C GLY A 113 -22.02 0.13 29.49
N LEU A 114 -20.93 -0.26 28.81
CA LEU A 114 -20.71 -1.63 28.37
C LEU A 114 -21.04 -2.59 29.52
N ARG A 115 -22.04 -3.46 29.30
CA ARG A 115 -22.61 -4.39 30.30
C ARG A 115 -23.30 -3.76 31.52
N GLY A 116 -23.73 -2.51 31.44
CA GLY A 116 -24.43 -1.80 32.53
C GLY A 116 -23.51 -1.37 33.69
N GLU A 117 -22.20 -1.61 33.58
CA GLU A 117 -21.20 -1.16 34.55
C GLU A 117 -20.58 0.15 34.03
N THR A 118 -20.89 1.27 34.69
CA THR A 118 -20.37 2.58 34.30
C THR A 118 -18.94 2.84 34.78
N ARG A 119 -18.41 1.99 35.67
CA ARG A 119 -17.06 2.12 36.25
C ARG A 119 -16.61 0.87 37.00
N PHE A 120 -15.31 0.56 36.93
CA PHE A 120 -14.64 -0.47 37.71
C PHE A 120 -13.87 0.14 38.88
N ALA A 121 -13.82 -0.56 40.02
CA ALA A 121 -13.18 -0.06 41.24
C ALA A 121 -11.62 -0.05 41.18
N GLY A 122 -11.03 -0.68 40.18
CA GLY A 122 -9.59 -0.76 39.95
C GLY A 122 -9.28 -1.04 38.49
N GLN A 123 -8.03 -1.41 38.20
CA GLN A 123 -7.57 -1.65 36.84
C GLN A 123 -7.80 -3.13 36.46
N PRO A 124 -8.50 -3.44 35.35
CA PRO A 124 -8.59 -4.80 34.86
C PRO A 124 -7.20 -5.40 34.60
N VAL A 125 -7.06 -6.70 34.82
CA VAL A 125 -5.82 -7.44 34.52
C VAL A 125 -5.85 -8.04 33.11
N GLN A 126 -7.04 -8.30 32.59
CA GLN A 126 -7.28 -9.02 31.33
C GLN A 126 -7.14 -8.07 30.13
N GLY A 127 -7.29 -8.62 28.93
CA GLY A 127 -6.90 -7.95 27.71
C GLY A 127 -5.47 -8.30 27.35
N PHE A 128 -5.06 -9.58 27.29
CA PHE A 128 -3.62 -9.88 27.14
C PHE A 128 -3.21 -9.91 25.67
N SER A 129 -2.31 -9.01 25.28
CA SER A 129 -1.81 -8.83 23.92
C SER A 129 -0.36 -9.32 23.72
N GLY A 130 0.18 -10.06 24.68
CA GLY A 130 1.52 -10.59 24.55
C GLY A 130 2.02 -11.29 25.80
N VAL A 131 2.92 -12.25 25.61
CA VAL A 131 3.46 -13.08 26.69
C VAL A 131 4.95 -13.33 26.54
N GLN A 132 5.67 -13.25 27.66
CA GLN A 132 7.07 -13.68 27.76
C GLN A 132 7.28 -14.51 29.03
N ARG A 133 8.37 -15.30 29.04
CA ARG A 133 8.86 -15.86 30.31
C ARG A 133 9.35 -14.73 31.20
N ASP A 134 9.09 -14.85 32.49
CA ASP A 134 9.67 -13.94 33.46
C ASP A 134 11.20 -14.10 33.49
N PRO A 135 12.00 -13.06 33.22
CA PRO A 135 13.47 -13.14 33.29
C PRO A 135 14.00 -13.55 34.66
N GLN A 136 13.19 -13.45 35.72
CA GLN A 136 13.53 -13.87 37.09
C GLN A 136 13.16 -15.35 37.37
N GLY A 137 12.63 -16.07 36.39
CA GLY A 137 12.25 -17.49 36.53
C GLY A 137 10.99 -17.75 37.37
N GLN A 138 10.19 -16.72 37.65
CA GLN A 138 9.02 -16.81 38.55
C GLN A 138 7.68 -17.11 37.83
N GLY A 139 7.72 -17.42 36.53
CA GLY A 139 6.52 -17.71 35.74
C GLY A 139 6.53 -16.96 34.41
N PHE A 140 5.46 -16.22 34.14
CA PHE A 140 5.23 -15.51 32.90
C PHE A 140 4.94 -14.03 33.15
N VAL A 141 5.20 -13.21 32.15
CA VAL A 141 4.81 -11.79 32.11
C VAL A 141 3.84 -11.63 30.95
N PHE A 142 2.70 -10.98 31.21
CA PHE A 142 1.68 -10.69 30.20
C PHE A 142 1.50 -9.19 30.05
N LEU A 143 1.49 -8.70 28.82
CA LEU A 143 1.16 -7.32 28.49
C LEU A 143 -0.36 -7.18 28.41
N SER A 144 -0.91 -6.12 28.99
CA SER A 144 -2.28 -5.71 28.70
C SER A 144 -2.34 -4.90 27.41
N ASP A 145 -3.32 -5.18 26.57
CA ASP A 145 -3.80 -4.40 25.44
C ASP A 145 -4.28 -2.99 25.90
N ASN A 146 -4.73 -2.16 24.96
CA ASN A 146 -5.36 -0.87 25.14
C ASN A 146 -6.57 -0.90 26.09
N GLY A 147 -7.11 -2.07 26.42
CA GLY A 147 -8.11 -2.24 27.45
C GLY A 147 -9.50 -2.48 26.91
N PHE A 148 -10.31 -1.42 26.72
CA PHE A 148 -11.74 -1.56 26.44
C PHE A 148 -12.08 -1.63 24.93
N GLY A 149 -11.10 -1.94 24.09
CA GLY A 149 -11.25 -2.23 22.67
C GLY A 149 -11.28 -1.02 21.74
N ALA A 150 -11.17 0.21 22.26
CA ALA A 150 -11.06 1.40 21.41
C ALA A 150 -10.30 2.56 22.08
N LYS A 151 -9.59 3.34 21.26
CA LYS A 151 -8.89 4.56 21.71
C LYS A 151 -9.74 5.50 22.57
N ASN A 152 -11.01 5.68 22.22
CA ASN A 152 -11.88 6.69 22.83
C ASN A 152 -12.51 6.25 24.16
N ASN A 153 -12.48 4.96 24.51
CA ASN A 153 -13.01 4.47 25.78
C ASN A 153 -11.91 4.05 26.77
N SER A 154 -10.65 4.00 26.34
CA SER A 154 -9.49 3.51 27.11
C SER A 154 -8.66 4.58 27.82
N ALA A 155 -9.18 5.79 28.02
CA ALA A 155 -8.42 6.90 28.62
C ALA A 155 -8.08 6.71 30.12
N ASP A 156 -8.78 5.83 30.86
CA ASP A 156 -8.44 5.46 32.25
C ASP A 156 -7.92 4.03 32.39
N TYR A 157 -7.64 3.36 31.27
CA TYR A 157 -7.01 2.04 31.28
C TYR A 157 -5.49 2.22 31.28
N LEU A 158 -4.83 1.86 32.38
CA LEU A 158 -3.38 1.98 32.53
C LEU A 158 -2.66 0.79 31.89
N LEU A 159 -1.74 1.08 30.96
CA LEU A 159 -0.96 0.03 30.29
C LEU A 159 0.06 -0.61 31.23
N ARG A 160 0.00 -1.94 31.38
CA ARG A 160 0.76 -2.68 32.38
C ARG A 160 1.24 -4.03 31.87
N LEU A 161 2.35 -4.49 32.44
CA LEU A 161 2.79 -5.88 32.32
C LEU A 161 2.59 -6.60 33.65
N TYR A 162 1.80 -7.67 33.66
CA TYR A 162 1.45 -8.45 34.84
C TYR A 162 2.31 -9.70 34.96
N ARG A 163 2.89 -9.94 36.14
CA ARG A 163 3.55 -11.22 36.46
C ARG A 163 2.49 -12.23 36.83
N VAL A 164 2.48 -13.37 36.15
CA VAL A 164 1.45 -14.41 36.32
C VAL A 164 2.12 -15.77 36.53
N ALA A 165 1.76 -16.42 37.63
CA ALA A 165 2.12 -17.80 37.90
C ALA A 165 0.98 -18.71 37.45
N LEU A 166 1.35 -19.75 36.69
CA LEU A 166 0.41 -20.69 36.10
C LEU A 166 0.62 -22.10 36.65
N THR A 167 -0.49 -22.75 37.03
CA THR A 167 -0.55 -24.16 37.42
C THR A 167 -1.60 -24.84 36.55
N PRO A 168 -1.24 -25.79 35.67
CA PRO A 168 -2.19 -26.45 34.81
C PRO A 168 -3.11 -27.39 35.60
N GLY A 169 -4.33 -27.56 35.10
CA GLY A 169 -5.31 -28.48 35.66
C GLY A 169 -4.85 -29.93 35.65
N THR A 170 -5.46 -30.73 36.52
CA THR A 170 -5.27 -32.18 36.60
C THR A 170 -6.55 -32.91 36.15
N PRO A 171 -6.52 -34.22 35.88
CA PRO A 171 -7.74 -34.98 35.61
C PRO A 171 -8.80 -34.85 36.72
N ALA A 172 -8.38 -34.64 37.97
CA ALA A 172 -9.28 -34.45 39.12
C ALA A 172 -9.78 -33.00 39.23
N ALA A 173 -8.91 -32.02 39.03
CA ALA A 173 -9.23 -30.60 39.00
C ALA A 173 -9.06 -30.09 37.57
N ARG A 174 -10.12 -30.24 36.75
CA ARG A 174 -10.10 -29.98 35.30
C ARG A 174 -9.47 -28.62 34.95
N ALA A 175 -9.88 -27.56 35.66
CA ALA A 175 -9.28 -26.24 35.54
C ALA A 175 -8.09 -26.05 36.50
N GLY A 176 -6.98 -25.57 35.95
CA GLY A 176 -5.80 -25.15 36.70
C GLY A 176 -5.99 -23.85 37.48
N ARG A 177 -4.91 -23.36 38.08
CA ARG A 177 -4.87 -22.13 38.86
C ARG A 177 -4.04 -21.06 38.16
N VAL A 178 -4.58 -19.84 38.15
CA VAL A 178 -3.88 -18.62 37.71
C VAL A 178 -3.69 -17.71 38.91
N GLN A 179 -2.48 -17.22 39.14
CA GLN A 179 -2.18 -16.26 40.18
C GLN A 179 -1.52 -15.02 39.58
N VAL A 180 -2.23 -13.89 39.69
CA VAL A 180 -1.72 -12.58 39.29
C VAL A 180 -0.88 -12.03 40.45
N GLY A 181 0.37 -11.68 40.15
CA GLY A 181 1.34 -11.10 41.06
C GLY A 181 1.47 -9.58 40.90
N SER A 182 2.70 -9.09 40.97
CA SER A 182 3.03 -7.67 40.75
C SER A 182 2.91 -7.29 39.28
N PHE A 183 2.94 -5.99 39.00
CA PHE A 183 2.94 -5.45 37.65
C PHE A 183 4.03 -4.38 37.43
N ILE A 184 4.36 -4.15 36.17
CA ILE A 184 5.17 -3.04 35.67
C ILE A 184 4.21 -2.04 35.01
N GLY A 185 4.21 -0.78 35.44
CA GLY A 185 3.38 0.26 34.82
C GLY A 185 4.17 1.06 33.78
N LEU A 186 3.62 1.16 32.56
CA LEU A 186 4.24 1.92 31.48
C LEU A 186 4.03 3.43 31.67
N ARG A 187 5.09 4.21 31.53
CA ARG A 187 5.09 5.64 31.86
C ARG A 187 6.16 6.44 31.12
N ASP A 188 5.92 7.74 30.95
CA ASP A 188 6.80 8.67 30.23
C ASP A 188 7.21 9.92 31.06
N PRO A 189 7.81 9.76 32.26
CA PRO A 189 8.15 10.90 33.12
C PRO A 189 9.17 11.86 32.47
N ASP A 190 10.01 11.34 31.56
CA ASP A 190 11.04 12.09 30.86
C ASP A 190 10.54 12.78 29.57
N ARG A 191 9.22 12.77 29.31
CA ARG A 191 8.56 13.46 28.18
C ARG A 191 9.14 13.08 26.82
N LYS A 192 9.37 11.78 26.60
CA LYS A 192 9.87 11.23 25.34
C LYS A 192 8.80 11.19 24.26
N VAL A 193 7.52 11.07 24.62
CA VAL A 193 6.41 11.17 23.65
C VAL A 193 6.30 12.63 23.18
N PRO A 194 6.48 12.93 21.88
CA PRO A 194 6.56 14.31 21.38
C PRO A 194 5.18 14.96 21.15
N TRP A 195 4.10 14.31 21.55
CA TRP A 195 2.72 14.81 21.48
C TRP A 195 2.04 14.72 22.85
N GLN A 196 0.88 15.38 22.97
CA GLN A 196 0.09 15.37 24.19
C GLN A 196 -0.48 13.96 24.46
N ILE A 197 -0.25 13.45 25.66
CA ILE A 197 -0.84 12.19 26.17
C ILE A 197 -1.96 12.48 27.18
N VAL A 198 -2.73 11.46 27.58
CA VAL A 198 -3.83 11.62 28.55
C VAL A 198 -3.34 12.21 29.88
N ASN A 199 -2.28 11.64 30.45
CA ASN A 199 -1.76 12.02 31.76
C ASN A 199 -0.64 13.09 31.69
N GLU A 200 -0.70 13.99 30.69
CA GLU A 200 0.31 15.01 30.35
C GLU A 200 0.76 15.87 31.55
N ALA A 201 -0.18 16.21 32.43
CA ALA A 201 0.03 17.11 33.57
C ALA A 201 0.59 16.41 34.82
N SER A 202 0.56 15.06 34.86
CA SER A 202 1.07 14.31 36.00
C SER A 202 2.59 14.17 35.94
N PRO A 203 3.32 14.10 37.07
CA PRO A 203 4.77 13.88 37.07
C PRO A 203 5.18 12.55 36.43
N GLU A 204 4.41 11.48 36.72
CA GLU A 204 4.73 10.14 36.22
C GLU A 204 4.36 9.95 34.75
N ARG A 205 3.40 10.71 34.20
CA ARG A 205 2.93 10.56 32.81
C ARG A 205 2.61 9.10 32.47
N LEU A 206 1.77 8.48 33.31
CA LEU A 206 1.33 7.10 33.12
C LEU A 206 0.66 6.94 31.75
N LEU A 207 1.06 5.93 30.98
CA LEU A 207 0.52 5.69 29.65
C LEU A 207 -0.79 4.90 29.74
N THR A 208 -1.72 5.26 28.86
CA THR A 208 -3.07 4.68 28.82
C THR A 208 -3.35 4.05 27.46
N GLY A 209 -4.40 3.23 27.39
CA GLY A 209 -4.86 2.66 26.11
C GLY A 209 -5.43 3.69 25.11
N ALA A 210 -5.62 4.95 25.53
CA ALA A 210 -5.91 6.03 24.58
C ALA A 210 -4.64 6.63 23.95
N ASP A 211 -3.48 6.43 24.60
CA ASP A 211 -2.18 6.93 24.11
C ASP A 211 -1.57 5.97 23.09
N PHE A 212 -1.59 4.67 23.42
CA PHE A 212 -1.02 3.58 22.63
C PHE A 212 -1.91 2.34 22.68
N ASP A 213 -1.82 1.55 21.62
CA ASP A 213 -2.52 0.29 21.42
C ASP A 213 -1.47 -0.82 21.37
N VAL A 214 -1.05 -1.27 22.54
CA VAL A 214 0.20 -2.01 22.70
C VAL A 214 0.00 -3.51 22.50
N GLU A 215 0.81 -4.06 21.61
CA GLU A 215 0.63 -5.40 21.06
C GLU A 215 1.98 -6.09 20.90
N GLY A 216 2.12 -7.23 21.58
CA GLY A 216 3.35 -7.99 21.70
C GLY A 216 4.48 -7.24 22.41
N PHE A 217 5.36 -7.99 23.08
CA PHE A 217 6.56 -7.44 23.68
C PHE A 217 7.68 -8.46 23.78
N ALA A 218 8.90 -7.98 23.96
CA ALA A 218 10.05 -8.82 24.25
C ALA A 218 11.04 -8.13 25.20
N PHE A 219 11.70 -8.93 26.03
CA PHE A 219 12.86 -8.46 26.79
C PHE A 219 14.10 -8.50 25.90
N ALA A 220 14.85 -7.41 25.87
CA ALA A 220 16.15 -7.36 25.23
C ALA A 220 17.25 -7.96 26.14
N PRO A 221 18.39 -8.41 25.60
CA PRO A 221 19.48 -9.00 26.40
C PRO A 221 20.09 -8.08 27.46
N ASP A 222 19.94 -6.76 27.31
CA ASP A 222 20.38 -5.75 28.29
C ASP A 222 19.36 -5.54 29.43
N GLY A 223 18.24 -6.27 29.40
CA GLY A 223 17.19 -6.22 30.41
C GLY A 223 16.11 -5.16 30.15
N THR A 224 16.20 -4.39 29.06
CA THR A 224 15.13 -3.46 28.69
C THR A 224 13.95 -4.18 28.03
N LEU A 225 12.86 -3.45 27.86
CA LEU A 225 11.60 -3.94 27.32
C LEU A 225 11.32 -3.22 25.98
N TRP A 226 10.97 -4.00 24.96
CA TRP A 226 10.49 -3.50 23.68
C TRP A 226 9.06 -3.94 23.43
N VAL A 227 8.22 -3.03 22.93
CA VAL A 227 6.77 -3.23 22.77
C VAL A 227 6.36 -2.72 21.38
N GLY A 228 5.50 -3.48 20.70
CA GLY A 228 4.83 -3.06 19.46
C GLY A 228 3.58 -2.22 19.75
N ASP A 229 3.14 -1.42 18.78
CA ASP A 229 1.94 -0.59 18.89
C ASP A 229 1.12 -0.66 17.58
N GLU A 230 -0.21 -0.48 17.68
CA GLU A 230 -1.11 -0.45 16.53
C GLU A 230 -1.48 0.95 16.02
N PHE A 231 -1.56 1.93 16.92
CA PHE A 231 -2.07 3.26 16.59
C PHE A 231 -1.14 4.05 15.68
N GLY A 232 0.16 3.90 15.81
CA GLY A 232 1.08 4.55 14.89
C GLY A 232 2.26 3.67 14.54
N PRO A 233 2.00 2.42 14.12
CA PRO A 233 2.91 1.29 14.26
C PRO A 233 4.28 1.66 14.81
N PHE A 234 4.39 1.77 16.13
CA PHE A 234 5.62 2.22 16.78
C PHE A 234 6.38 1.03 17.36
N LEU A 235 7.69 1.18 17.49
CA LEU A 235 8.42 0.48 18.53
C LEU A 235 8.59 1.41 19.74
N LEU A 236 8.19 0.91 20.89
CA LEU A 236 8.33 1.58 22.18
C LEU A 236 9.42 0.86 22.99
N HIS A 237 10.37 1.63 23.53
CA HIS A 237 11.51 1.09 24.25
C HIS A 237 11.51 1.60 25.69
N PHE A 238 11.30 0.69 26.64
CA PHE A 238 11.15 0.96 28.06
C PHE A 238 12.29 0.34 28.87
N SER A 239 12.59 0.93 30.02
CA SER A 239 13.40 0.27 31.04
C SER A 239 12.67 -0.95 31.62
N ALA A 240 13.42 -1.80 32.34
CA ALA A 240 12.87 -2.97 33.03
C ALA A 240 11.72 -2.65 34.01
N ASP A 241 11.66 -1.41 34.52
CA ASP A 241 10.62 -0.91 35.42
C ASP A 241 9.52 -0.09 34.71
N GLY A 242 9.51 -0.01 33.37
CA GLY A 242 8.41 0.56 32.57
C GLY A 242 8.52 2.05 32.24
N ARG A 243 9.69 2.68 32.43
CA ARG A 243 9.92 4.07 32.02
C ARG A 243 10.35 4.13 30.56
N LEU A 244 9.67 4.93 29.75
CA LEU A 244 9.99 5.13 28.33
C LEU A 244 11.38 5.77 28.20
N LEU A 245 12.27 5.13 27.45
CA LEU A 245 13.67 5.52 27.35
C LEU A 245 13.92 6.52 26.21
N GLU A 246 13.12 6.45 25.17
CA GLU A 246 13.27 7.24 23.96
C GLU A 246 11.92 7.49 23.27
N ALA A 247 11.90 8.40 22.30
CA ALA A 247 10.68 8.71 21.56
C ALA A 247 10.20 7.46 20.79
N PRO A 248 8.87 7.29 20.62
CA PRO A 248 8.32 6.21 19.79
C PRO A 248 8.96 6.18 18.41
N ILE A 249 9.40 4.99 17.98
CA ILE A 249 10.11 4.82 16.72
C ILE A 249 9.08 4.48 15.64
N SER A 250 8.80 5.43 14.75
CA SER A 250 7.86 5.25 13.64
C SER A 250 8.28 4.14 12.69
N THR A 251 7.30 3.38 12.20
CA THR A 251 7.49 2.41 11.13
C THR A 251 7.43 3.08 9.75
N PRO A 252 8.51 3.02 8.95
CA PRO A 252 8.50 3.56 7.59
C PRO A 252 7.59 2.73 6.67
N ASN A 253 6.97 3.38 5.68
CA ASN A 253 6.19 2.71 4.65
C ASN A 253 7.12 2.05 3.62
N LEU A 254 7.71 0.92 3.97
CA LEU A 254 8.52 0.14 3.05
C LEU A 254 7.61 -0.68 2.13
N ALA A 255 7.06 -0.04 1.11
CA ALA A 255 6.21 -0.69 0.12
C ALA A 255 6.88 -1.89 -0.59
N GLY A 256 8.22 -1.95 -0.57
CA GLY A 256 8.96 -3.06 -1.17
C GLY A 256 8.66 -3.21 -2.67
N LEU A 257 8.32 -2.10 -3.34
CA LEU A 257 8.18 -2.09 -4.78
C LEU A 257 9.56 -2.32 -5.42
N PRO A 258 9.68 -3.19 -6.43
CA PRO A 258 10.95 -3.44 -7.09
C PRO A 258 11.24 -2.35 -8.14
N THR A 259 11.15 -1.07 -7.77
CA THR A 259 11.57 0.05 -8.64
C THR A 259 13.09 0.11 -8.72
N LEU A 260 13.65 0.63 -9.80
CA LEU A 260 15.09 0.59 -10.08
C LEU A 260 15.92 1.23 -8.96
N ARG A 261 15.38 2.28 -8.34
CA ARG A 261 16.05 3.08 -7.30
C ARG A 261 15.42 2.93 -5.92
N GLY A 262 14.44 2.04 -5.75
CA GLY A 262 13.67 1.89 -4.51
C GLY A 262 12.82 3.12 -4.14
N GLN A 263 12.61 4.04 -5.09
CA GLN A 263 11.77 5.23 -4.91
C GLN A 263 10.30 4.92 -5.24
N ALA A 264 9.39 5.72 -4.70
CA ALA A 264 7.99 5.66 -5.10
C ALA A 264 7.85 6.01 -6.59
N PRO A 265 6.93 5.33 -7.30
CA PRO A 265 6.77 5.56 -8.74
C PRO A 265 6.15 6.92 -9.03
N ILE A 266 6.54 7.54 -10.15
CA ILE A 266 6.05 8.85 -10.57
C ILE A 266 4.81 8.78 -11.46
N VAL A 267 4.00 9.84 -11.45
CA VAL A 267 2.83 10.00 -12.31
C VAL A 267 3.11 11.02 -13.39
N ILE A 268 2.98 10.61 -14.64
CA ILE A 268 3.20 11.45 -15.81
C ILE A 268 1.86 11.74 -16.48
N GLY A 269 1.44 13.00 -16.48
CA GLY A 269 0.21 13.44 -17.13
C GLY A 269 0.38 13.44 -18.65
N HIS A 270 -0.10 12.38 -19.29
CA HIS A 270 0.00 12.16 -20.72
C HIS A 270 -0.84 13.19 -21.46
N ARG A 271 -0.16 14.13 -22.14
CA ARG A 271 -0.74 15.32 -22.76
C ARG A 271 -1.50 16.22 -21.78
N GLY A 272 -1.14 16.17 -20.49
CA GLY A 272 -1.88 16.75 -19.37
C GLY A 272 -2.93 15.80 -18.81
N SER A 273 -4.06 16.32 -18.33
CA SER A 273 -5.23 15.53 -17.93
C SER A 273 -6.15 15.33 -19.13
N SER A 274 -5.62 14.69 -20.18
CA SER A 274 -6.29 14.53 -21.47
C SER A 274 -7.59 13.70 -21.40
N GLY A 275 -7.78 12.93 -20.35
CA GLY A 275 -9.02 12.23 -20.04
C GLY A 275 -10.17 13.15 -19.61
N THR A 276 -9.86 14.39 -19.21
CA THR A 276 -10.85 15.34 -18.67
C THR A 276 -10.83 16.72 -19.35
N ARG A 277 -9.81 17.00 -20.18
CA ARG A 277 -9.61 18.25 -20.92
C ARG A 277 -9.05 17.93 -22.31
N PRO A 278 -9.28 18.78 -23.33
CA PRO A 278 -8.62 18.64 -24.63
C PRO A 278 -7.10 18.58 -24.46
N GLU A 279 -6.48 17.57 -25.06
CA GLU A 279 -5.05 17.28 -24.92
C GLU A 279 -4.15 18.46 -25.31
N HIS A 280 -2.98 18.55 -24.68
CA HIS A 280 -1.97 19.60 -24.92
C HIS A 280 -2.53 21.03 -24.87
N THR A 281 -3.33 21.33 -23.86
CA THR A 281 -3.73 22.71 -23.53
C THR A 281 -3.08 23.11 -22.21
N LEU A 282 -2.83 24.41 -21.98
CA LEU A 282 -2.36 24.86 -20.66
C LEU A 282 -3.31 24.43 -19.54
N GLU A 283 -4.61 24.40 -19.82
CA GLU A 283 -5.62 23.91 -18.88
C GLU A 283 -5.46 22.42 -18.58
N ALA A 284 -5.27 21.56 -19.58
CA ALA A 284 -5.03 20.13 -19.34
C ALA A 284 -3.78 19.90 -18.48
N TYR A 285 -2.72 20.68 -18.72
CA TYR A 285 -1.51 20.63 -17.91
C TYR A 285 -1.72 21.13 -16.48
N ARG A 286 -2.43 22.24 -16.30
CA ARG A 286 -2.76 22.78 -14.97
C ARG A 286 -3.56 21.77 -14.15
N VAL A 287 -4.60 21.18 -14.74
CA VAL A 287 -5.43 20.15 -14.10
C VAL A 287 -4.61 18.91 -13.76
N ALA A 288 -3.67 18.49 -14.61
CA ALA A 288 -2.77 17.37 -14.30
C ALA A 288 -1.89 17.66 -13.07
N ILE A 289 -1.32 18.86 -13.00
CA ILE A 289 -0.47 19.29 -11.88
C ILE A 289 -1.28 19.30 -10.57
N GLU A 290 -2.45 19.92 -10.59
CA GLU A 290 -3.37 19.99 -9.45
C GLU A 290 -3.84 18.62 -8.99
N ALA A 291 -4.03 17.69 -9.93
CA ALA A 291 -4.41 16.31 -9.67
C ALA A 291 -3.26 15.44 -9.12
N GLY A 292 -2.02 15.97 -9.05
CA GLY A 292 -0.89 15.27 -8.45
C GLY A 292 0.14 14.70 -9.42
N ALA A 293 0.10 15.05 -10.72
CA ALA A 293 1.17 14.66 -11.64
C ALA A 293 2.53 15.20 -11.18
N ASP A 294 3.58 14.39 -11.31
CA ASP A 294 4.98 14.78 -11.07
C ASP A 294 5.60 15.40 -12.32
N PHE A 295 5.14 14.94 -13.50
CA PHE A 295 5.53 15.45 -14.81
C PHE A 295 4.30 15.69 -15.68
N ILE A 296 4.39 16.71 -16.54
CA ILE A 296 3.46 16.90 -17.66
C ILE A 296 4.16 16.63 -18.99
N GLU A 297 3.46 16.04 -19.94
CA GLU A 297 4.04 15.52 -21.18
C GLU A 297 3.60 16.40 -22.38
N PRO A 298 4.53 17.20 -22.95
CA PRO A 298 4.29 17.88 -24.23
C PRO A 298 4.91 17.13 -25.41
N ASP A 299 4.06 16.67 -26.32
CA ASP A 299 4.44 16.25 -27.66
C ASP A 299 4.79 17.48 -28.51
N LEU A 300 5.96 17.51 -29.14
CA LEU A 300 6.45 18.71 -29.81
C LEU A 300 6.52 18.58 -31.33
N VAL A 301 5.90 19.55 -31.99
CA VAL A 301 5.99 19.82 -33.44
C VAL A 301 6.34 21.30 -33.66
N VAL A 302 6.67 21.68 -34.90
CA VAL A 302 7.22 23.01 -35.21
C VAL A 302 6.29 23.80 -36.14
N THR A 303 6.06 25.07 -35.82
CA THR A 303 5.34 26.01 -36.70
C THR A 303 6.19 26.43 -37.90
N LYS A 304 5.58 27.05 -38.91
CA LYS A 304 6.24 27.59 -40.10
C LYS A 304 7.38 28.56 -39.78
N ASP A 305 7.23 29.34 -38.71
CA ASP A 305 8.17 30.33 -38.21
C ASP A 305 9.12 29.79 -37.11
N GLY A 306 9.22 28.47 -36.97
CA GLY A 306 10.27 27.81 -36.17
C GLY A 306 9.99 27.75 -34.67
N VAL A 307 8.74 27.79 -34.23
CA VAL A 307 8.36 27.74 -32.81
C VAL A 307 7.84 26.35 -32.44
N LEU A 308 8.34 25.80 -31.33
CA LEU A 308 7.85 24.54 -30.77
C LEU A 308 6.49 24.72 -30.10
N VAL A 309 5.52 23.93 -30.53
CA VAL A 309 4.16 23.88 -29.97
C VAL A 309 3.79 22.48 -29.52
N ALA A 310 2.96 22.38 -28.48
CA ALA A 310 2.55 21.11 -27.93
C ALA A 310 1.38 20.53 -28.74
N ARG A 311 1.64 19.52 -29.58
CA ARG A 311 0.63 18.75 -30.31
C ARG A 311 1.15 17.33 -30.61
N HIS A 312 0.29 16.33 -30.42
CA HIS A 312 0.64 14.93 -30.63
C HIS A 312 0.97 14.58 -32.08
N GLU A 313 0.38 15.28 -33.06
CA GLU A 313 0.63 15.04 -34.48
C GLU A 313 0.95 16.36 -35.19
N PRO A 314 1.76 16.33 -36.27
CA PRO A 314 1.92 17.48 -37.14
C PRO A 314 0.60 17.88 -37.82
N VAL A 315 -0.29 16.91 -38.06
CA VAL A 315 -1.63 17.16 -38.63
C VAL A 315 -2.66 17.44 -37.52
N ILE A 316 -3.28 18.62 -37.56
CA ILE A 316 -4.26 19.08 -36.55
C ILE A 316 -5.72 18.86 -36.95
N ALA A 317 -5.97 18.55 -38.23
CA ALA A 317 -7.23 17.99 -38.71
C ALA A 317 -6.99 17.15 -39.97
N VAL A 318 -7.45 15.91 -39.96
CA VAL A 318 -7.41 14.96 -41.08
C VAL A 318 -8.79 14.96 -41.74
N VAL A 319 -8.82 15.01 -43.07
CA VAL A 319 -10.06 14.95 -43.85
C VAL A 319 -10.04 13.81 -44.86
N ASP A 320 -11.22 13.28 -45.18
CA ASP A 320 -11.36 12.33 -46.28
C ASP A 320 -11.31 13.04 -47.66
N LYS A 321 -11.46 12.23 -48.72
CA LYS A 321 -11.46 12.72 -50.11
C LYS A 321 -12.57 13.73 -50.41
N ASP A 322 -13.66 13.71 -49.64
CA ASP A 322 -14.84 14.56 -49.82
C ASP A 322 -14.80 15.78 -48.87
N GLY A 323 -13.71 15.95 -48.11
CA GLY A 323 -13.50 17.08 -47.19
C GLY A 323 -14.13 16.90 -45.81
N LYS A 324 -14.66 15.72 -45.49
CA LYS A 324 -15.22 15.43 -44.16
C LYS A 324 -14.09 15.19 -43.16
N VAL A 325 -14.17 15.83 -42.00
CA VAL A 325 -13.23 15.64 -40.90
C VAL A 325 -13.32 14.22 -40.33
N LEU A 326 -12.18 13.53 -40.30
CA LEU A 326 -12.02 12.19 -39.74
C LEU A 326 -11.50 12.24 -38.30
N GLU A 327 -10.53 13.12 -38.04
CA GLU A 327 -9.91 13.37 -36.74
C GLU A 327 -9.50 14.84 -36.70
N ALA A 328 -9.67 15.50 -35.55
CA ALA A 328 -9.22 16.87 -35.34
C ALA A 328 -8.84 17.10 -33.88
N THR A 329 -7.84 17.96 -33.68
CA THR A 329 -7.41 18.46 -32.37
C THR A 329 -7.47 19.99 -32.30
N ALA A 330 -7.81 20.64 -33.42
CA ALA A 330 -8.14 22.05 -33.50
C ALA A 330 -9.35 22.31 -34.42
N ASP A 331 -10.00 23.45 -34.26
CA ASP A 331 -11.16 23.89 -35.03
C ASP A 331 -10.86 24.32 -36.49
N VAL A 332 -9.63 24.13 -36.98
CA VAL A 332 -9.14 24.64 -38.28
C VAL A 332 -10.02 24.28 -39.47
N ALA A 333 -10.61 23.08 -39.49
CA ALA A 333 -11.48 22.66 -40.58
C ALA A 333 -12.80 23.47 -40.67
N ALA A 334 -13.16 24.18 -39.60
CA ALA A 334 -14.30 25.09 -39.54
C ALA A 334 -13.93 26.56 -39.79
N ARG A 335 -12.68 26.85 -40.19
CA ARG A 335 -12.13 28.20 -40.41
C ARG A 335 -11.91 28.47 -41.90
N PRO A 336 -12.85 29.11 -42.61
CA PRO A 336 -12.75 29.32 -44.05
C PRO A 336 -11.51 30.10 -44.49
N GLU A 337 -11.00 31.00 -43.64
CA GLU A 337 -9.79 31.79 -43.87
C GLU A 337 -8.53 30.93 -44.03
N PHE A 338 -8.55 29.68 -43.56
CA PHE A 338 -7.45 28.73 -43.70
C PHE A 338 -7.71 27.64 -44.74
N GLY A 339 -8.76 27.74 -45.55
CA GLY A 339 -9.11 26.71 -46.54
C GLY A 339 -8.00 26.44 -47.57
N ASP A 340 -7.13 27.41 -47.82
CA ASP A 340 -5.96 27.29 -48.69
C ASP A 340 -4.79 26.50 -48.07
N ARG A 341 -4.84 26.21 -46.76
CA ARG A 341 -3.87 25.38 -46.03
C ARG A 341 -4.16 23.89 -46.10
N LEU A 342 -5.30 23.48 -46.64
CA LEU A 342 -5.62 22.06 -46.81
C LEU A 342 -4.72 21.43 -47.86
N THR A 343 -3.85 20.51 -47.45
CA THR A 343 -2.86 19.89 -48.32
C THR A 343 -2.78 18.37 -48.11
N THR A 344 -1.96 17.70 -48.91
CA THR A 344 -1.68 16.28 -48.80
C THR A 344 -0.18 16.08 -48.69
N LYS A 345 0.29 15.43 -47.61
CA LYS A 345 1.70 15.15 -47.35
C LYS A 345 1.93 13.67 -47.04
N SER A 346 3.15 13.20 -47.24
CA SER A 346 3.58 11.88 -46.78
C SER A 346 4.13 12.01 -45.37
N LEU A 347 3.31 11.65 -44.37
CA LEU A 347 3.73 11.57 -42.97
C LEU A 347 4.16 10.12 -42.71
N ASP A 348 5.45 9.93 -42.47
CA ASP A 348 6.06 8.62 -42.19
C ASP A 348 5.73 7.53 -43.23
N GLY A 349 5.74 7.91 -44.51
CA GLY A 349 5.40 7.03 -45.64
C GLY A 349 3.89 6.79 -45.82
N VAL A 350 3.04 7.42 -45.01
CA VAL A 350 1.58 7.40 -45.15
C VAL A 350 1.10 8.71 -45.76
N THR A 351 0.36 8.62 -46.86
CA THR A 351 -0.27 9.79 -47.47
C THR A 351 -1.43 10.28 -46.60
N VAL A 352 -1.30 11.48 -46.04
CA VAL A 352 -2.29 12.13 -45.18
C VAL A 352 -2.77 13.42 -45.84
N ARG A 353 -4.10 13.58 -45.92
CA ARG A 353 -4.74 14.82 -46.36
C ARG A 353 -5.31 15.57 -45.15
N GLY A 354 -4.90 16.82 -44.95
CA GLY A 354 -5.25 17.58 -43.75
C GLY A 354 -4.57 18.94 -43.64
N TYR A 355 -4.67 19.52 -42.45
CA TYR A 355 -4.05 20.78 -42.06
C TYR A 355 -2.86 20.51 -41.14
N PHE A 356 -1.68 20.97 -41.51
CA PHE A 356 -0.42 20.64 -40.83
C PHE A 356 0.16 21.87 -40.12
N VAL A 357 0.65 21.70 -38.89
CA VAL A 357 1.16 22.78 -38.03
C VAL A 357 2.28 23.58 -38.71
N GLU A 358 3.17 22.91 -39.42
CA GLU A 358 4.30 23.56 -40.10
C GLU A 358 3.88 24.44 -41.29
N ASP A 359 2.60 24.43 -41.69
CA ASP A 359 2.05 25.34 -42.69
C ASP A 359 1.47 26.64 -42.09
N PHE A 360 1.44 26.75 -40.76
CA PHE A 360 0.94 27.91 -40.00
C PHE A 360 2.08 28.60 -39.26
N THR A 361 2.08 29.94 -39.27
CA THR A 361 2.84 30.74 -38.31
C THR A 361 2.26 30.58 -36.91
N LEU A 362 3.05 30.87 -35.87
CA LEU A 362 2.54 30.87 -34.51
C LEU A 362 1.34 31.82 -34.34
N ALA A 363 1.40 32.99 -34.96
CA ALA A 363 0.33 33.99 -34.88
C ALA A 363 -1.00 33.46 -35.46
N GLU A 364 -0.95 32.79 -36.61
CA GLU A 364 -2.14 32.11 -37.18
C GLU A 364 -2.61 30.99 -36.26
N LEU A 365 -1.70 30.14 -35.77
CA LEU A 365 -2.03 28.99 -34.93
C LEU A 365 -2.70 29.41 -33.61
N LYS A 366 -2.33 30.55 -33.05
CA LYS A 366 -2.93 31.13 -31.83
C LYS A 366 -4.38 31.60 -32.02
N THR A 367 -4.84 31.79 -33.25
CA THR A 367 -6.25 32.10 -33.53
C THR A 367 -7.16 30.87 -33.48
N LEU A 368 -6.58 29.66 -33.57
CA LEU A 368 -7.31 28.40 -33.52
C LEU A 368 -7.65 28.01 -32.08
N ARG A 369 -8.62 27.12 -31.93
CA ARG A 369 -9.02 26.58 -30.63
C ARG A 369 -8.96 25.07 -30.62
N ALA A 370 -8.47 24.52 -29.51
CA ALA A 370 -8.39 23.08 -29.28
C ALA A 370 -9.79 22.45 -29.23
N VAL A 371 -9.89 21.23 -29.74
CA VAL A 371 -11.10 20.40 -29.67
C VAL A 371 -10.76 18.99 -29.18
N GLU A 372 -11.71 18.31 -28.55
CA GLU A 372 -11.54 16.95 -28.06
C GLU A 372 -11.35 15.96 -29.22
N ARG A 373 -10.28 15.17 -29.16
CA ARG A 373 -9.90 14.18 -30.19
C ARG A 373 -10.81 12.94 -30.18
N LEU A 374 -11.34 12.58 -29.00
CA LEU A 374 -12.20 11.41 -28.79
C LEU A 374 -13.61 11.84 -28.34
N PRO A 375 -14.34 12.66 -29.12
CA PRO A 375 -15.56 13.31 -28.65
C PRO A 375 -16.71 12.34 -28.39
N ALA A 376 -16.70 11.16 -29.03
CA ALA A 376 -17.68 10.11 -28.77
C ALA A 376 -17.49 9.45 -27.38
N LEU A 377 -16.27 9.49 -26.84
CA LEU A 377 -15.93 8.90 -25.55
C LEU A 377 -15.93 9.93 -24.42
N ARG A 378 -15.39 11.14 -24.67
CA ARG A 378 -15.11 12.17 -23.65
C ARG A 378 -16.04 13.38 -23.73
N GLY A 379 -16.87 13.47 -24.76
CA GLY A 379 -17.75 14.63 -25.00
C GLY A 379 -17.01 15.82 -25.62
N LYS A 380 -17.69 16.96 -25.71
CA LYS A 380 -17.20 18.19 -26.37
C LYS A 380 -17.30 19.43 -25.49
N ALA A 381 -17.43 19.25 -24.17
CA ALA A 381 -17.77 20.34 -23.25
C ALA A 381 -16.73 21.48 -23.23
N TYR A 382 -15.49 21.19 -23.63
CA TYR A 382 -14.36 22.11 -23.62
C TYR A 382 -13.88 22.53 -25.02
N ASP A 383 -14.58 22.09 -26.08
CA ASP A 383 -14.24 22.48 -27.45
C ASP A 383 -14.29 24.01 -27.59
N GLY A 384 -13.32 24.58 -28.29
CA GLY A 384 -13.31 26.01 -28.59
C GLY A 384 -12.78 26.92 -27.48
N GLN A 385 -12.45 26.38 -26.30
CA GLN A 385 -12.11 27.21 -25.14
C GLN A 385 -10.62 27.55 -25.00
N PHE A 386 -9.74 26.67 -25.49
CA PHE A 386 -8.30 26.76 -25.18
C PHE A 386 -7.45 26.88 -26.44
N GLU A 387 -6.32 27.58 -26.31
CA GLU A 387 -5.35 27.77 -27.39
C GLU A 387 -4.34 26.63 -27.49
N ILE A 388 -3.61 26.59 -28.61
CA ILE A 388 -2.44 25.73 -28.79
C ILE A 388 -1.24 26.36 -28.06
N PRO A 389 -0.63 25.70 -27.06
CA PRO A 389 0.48 26.26 -26.32
C PRO A 389 1.83 25.99 -27.00
N THR A 390 2.75 26.94 -26.85
CA THR A 390 4.18 26.77 -27.12
C THR A 390 4.87 26.05 -25.96
N LEU A 391 6.04 25.46 -26.21
CA LEU A 391 6.85 24.87 -25.12
C LEU A 391 7.21 25.92 -24.05
N SER A 392 7.50 27.16 -24.46
CA SER A 392 7.85 28.24 -23.52
C SER A 392 6.68 28.57 -22.58
N GLU A 393 5.44 28.56 -23.08
CA GLU A 393 4.24 28.75 -22.25
C GLU A 393 3.99 27.58 -21.30
N VAL A 394 4.30 26.34 -21.72
CA VAL A 394 4.23 25.17 -20.83
C VAL A 394 5.25 25.29 -19.69
N ILE A 395 6.49 25.72 -19.98
CA ILE A 395 7.52 25.98 -18.96
C ILE A 395 7.09 27.11 -18.01
N ALA A 396 6.49 28.18 -18.55
CA ALA A 396 5.96 29.28 -17.75
C ALA A 396 4.85 28.81 -16.79
N LEU A 397 3.94 27.95 -17.25
CA LEU A 397 2.90 27.34 -16.40
C LEU A 397 3.52 26.53 -15.26
N VAL A 398 4.52 25.69 -15.55
CA VAL A 398 5.20 24.88 -14.51
C VAL A 398 5.81 25.77 -13.43
N ARG A 399 6.42 26.90 -13.81
CA ARG A 399 6.98 27.87 -12.86
C ARG A 399 5.91 28.56 -12.02
N ASP A 400 4.80 28.95 -12.63
CA ASP A 400 3.69 29.58 -11.93
C ASP A 400 3.05 28.61 -10.92
N MET A 401 2.87 27.34 -11.31
CA MET A 401 2.36 26.31 -10.41
C MET A 401 3.32 26.00 -9.26
N GLU A 402 4.64 25.96 -9.52
CA GLU A 402 5.64 25.82 -8.46
C GLU A 402 5.60 27.00 -7.48
N ALA A 403 5.51 28.23 -7.97
CA ALA A 403 5.41 29.41 -7.12
C ALA A 403 4.15 29.40 -6.24
N LYS A 404 3.03 28.86 -6.76
CA LYS A 404 1.75 28.76 -6.05
C LYS A 404 1.69 27.61 -5.05
N THR A 405 2.29 26.47 -5.36
CA THR A 405 2.10 25.21 -4.61
C THR A 405 3.33 24.75 -3.85
N GLY A 406 4.51 25.28 -4.16
CA GLY A 406 5.80 24.78 -3.68
C GLY A 406 6.23 23.45 -4.29
N ARG A 407 5.39 22.81 -5.13
CA ARG A 407 5.72 21.53 -5.78
C ARG A 407 6.56 21.75 -7.02
N LYS A 408 7.69 21.05 -7.09
CA LYS A 408 8.55 21.03 -8.28
C LYS A 408 8.03 19.99 -9.27
N VAL A 409 7.26 20.46 -10.26
CA VAL A 409 6.80 19.64 -11.39
C VAL A 409 7.82 19.67 -12.52
N GLY A 410 8.03 18.54 -13.20
CA GLY A 410 8.86 18.45 -14.40
C GLY A 410 8.07 18.46 -15.72
N ILE A 411 8.79 18.54 -16.83
CA ILE A 411 8.23 18.33 -18.18
C ILE A 411 8.84 17.08 -18.80
N TYR A 412 8.06 16.41 -19.65
CA TYR A 412 8.44 15.18 -20.31
C TYR A 412 8.28 15.31 -21.84
N PRO A 413 9.03 16.21 -22.51
CA PRO A 413 8.84 16.48 -23.93
C PRO A 413 9.12 15.28 -24.84
N GLU A 414 8.20 14.99 -25.77
CA GLU A 414 8.42 14.07 -26.89
C GLU A 414 8.79 14.84 -28.16
N THR A 415 9.87 14.45 -28.84
CA THR A 415 10.12 14.94 -30.22
C THR A 415 9.33 14.08 -31.21
N LYS A 416 8.24 14.64 -31.76
CA LYS A 416 7.38 13.94 -32.74
C LYS A 416 8.00 13.92 -34.13
N HIS A 417 7.98 12.74 -34.77
CA HIS A 417 8.44 12.48 -36.13
C HIS A 417 9.73 13.23 -36.54
N PRO A 418 10.86 13.06 -35.83
CA PRO A 418 12.10 13.78 -36.14
C PRO A 418 12.54 13.69 -37.60
N VAL A 419 12.43 12.51 -38.25
CA VAL A 419 12.72 12.37 -39.69
C VAL A 419 11.79 13.21 -40.54
N TYR A 420 10.46 13.14 -40.34
CA TYR A 420 9.50 13.97 -41.07
C TYR A 420 9.76 15.47 -40.86
N MET A 421 10.00 15.89 -39.62
CA MET A 421 10.27 17.29 -39.29
C MET A 421 11.52 17.80 -40.01
N ASN A 422 12.57 16.99 -40.08
CA ASN A 422 13.80 17.37 -40.76
C ASN A 422 13.64 17.35 -42.30
N GLU A 423 13.07 16.28 -42.85
CA GLU A 423 13.03 16.06 -44.30
C GLU A 423 11.91 16.82 -45.00
N VAL A 424 10.76 16.98 -44.34
CA VAL A 424 9.57 17.64 -44.93
C VAL A 424 9.41 19.05 -44.37
N ALA A 425 9.33 19.20 -43.05
CA ALA A 425 9.12 20.51 -42.42
C ALA A 425 10.39 21.39 -42.38
N LYS A 426 11.57 20.81 -42.67
CA LYS A 426 12.88 21.47 -42.68
C LYS A 426 13.32 22.04 -41.33
N PHE A 427 12.91 21.38 -40.24
CA PHE A 427 13.31 21.72 -38.87
C PHE A 427 13.96 20.55 -38.16
N ASN A 428 15.04 20.82 -37.43
CA ASN A 428 15.59 19.89 -36.45
C ASN A 428 14.92 20.11 -35.09
N THR A 429 13.86 19.36 -34.83
CA THR A 429 13.07 19.46 -33.58
C THR A 429 13.93 19.22 -32.33
N SER A 430 14.91 18.30 -32.39
CA SER A 430 15.81 18.01 -31.27
C SER A 430 16.69 19.21 -30.90
N GLN A 431 17.25 19.89 -31.91
CA GLN A 431 18.06 21.09 -31.69
C GLN A 431 17.19 22.23 -31.13
N LEU A 432 16.03 22.49 -31.74
CA LEU A 432 15.09 23.51 -31.28
C LEU A 432 14.63 23.28 -29.83
N LEU A 433 14.46 22.01 -29.43
CA LEU A 433 14.09 21.64 -28.07
C LEU A 433 15.19 22.06 -27.10
N ILE A 434 16.43 21.65 -27.35
CA ILE A 434 17.56 22.01 -26.48
C ILE A 434 17.78 23.52 -26.45
N ASP A 435 17.72 24.20 -27.60
CA ASP A 435 17.85 25.66 -27.69
C ASP A 435 16.78 26.37 -26.84
N THR A 436 15.53 25.89 -26.90
CA THR A 436 14.42 26.43 -26.12
C THR A 436 14.63 26.19 -24.63
N LEU A 437 15.03 24.99 -24.20
CA LEU A 437 15.29 24.69 -22.79
C LEU A 437 16.44 25.54 -22.22
N VAL A 438 17.52 25.72 -22.98
CA VAL A 438 18.65 26.57 -22.60
C VAL A 438 18.23 28.04 -22.51
N LYS A 439 17.54 28.55 -23.53
CA LYS A 439 16.99 29.93 -23.56
C LYS A 439 16.10 30.18 -22.35
N GLU A 440 15.19 29.25 -22.07
CA GLU A 440 14.27 29.37 -20.95
C GLU A 440 14.93 29.09 -19.60
N LYS A 441 16.17 28.58 -19.56
CA LYS A 441 16.87 28.15 -18.32
C LYS A 441 16.09 27.06 -17.57
N PHE A 442 15.60 26.06 -18.29
CA PHE A 442 14.88 24.91 -17.75
C PHE A 442 15.61 23.61 -18.10
N THR A 443 16.81 23.43 -17.55
CA THR A 443 17.75 22.35 -17.86
C THR A 443 18.13 21.50 -16.64
N ASP A 444 17.30 21.48 -15.61
CA ASP A 444 17.49 20.61 -14.44
C ASP A 444 17.21 19.15 -14.82
N PRO A 445 18.20 18.24 -14.76
CA PRO A 445 18.01 16.84 -15.14
C PRO A 445 17.04 16.07 -14.23
N ALA A 446 16.68 16.60 -13.05
CA ALA A 446 15.62 16.02 -12.22
C ALA A 446 14.20 16.44 -12.67
N ARG A 447 14.09 17.41 -13.60
CA ARG A 447 12.81 18.00 -14.02
C ARG A 447 12.54 17.91 -15.52
N VAL A 448 13.43 17.29 -16.29
CA VAL A 448 13.24 17.09 -17.73
C VAL A 448 13.61 15.67 -18.12
N PHE A 449 12.68 14.96 -18.75
CA PHE A 449 12.95 13.77 -19.55
C PHE A 449 12.63 14.07 -21.00
N ILE A 450 13.52 13.72 -21.93
CA ILE A 450 13.24 13.84 -23.37
C ILE A 450 12.97 12.44 -23.92
N GLN A 451 11.87 12.28 -24.67
CA GLN A 451 11.51 10.99 -25.25
C GLN A 451 11.33 11.04 -26.77
N SER A 452 11.53 9.89 -27.40
CA SER A 452 11.19 9.68 -28.81
C SER A 452 11.03 8.19 -29.13
N PHE A 453 10.23 7.93 -30.16
CA PHE A 453 10.10 6.63 -30.80
C PHE A 453 11.26 6.30 -31.74
N GLU A 454 11.80 7.31 -32.41
CA GLU A 454 12.97 7.14 -33.29
C GLU A 454 14.24 6.97 -32.45
N VAL A 455 15.19 6.18 -32.96
CA VAL A 455 16.40 5.79 -32.22
C VAL A 455 17.54 6.76 -32.51
N GLY A 456 17.68 7.15 -33.78
CA GLY A 456 18.78 7.99 -34.27
C GLY A 456 18.79 9.37 -33.61
N ASN A 457 17.63 10.00 -33.42
CA ASN A 457 17.56 11.35 -32.84
C ASN A 457 17.97 11.35 -31.35
N LEU A 458 17.64 10.31 -30.57
CA LEU A 458 18.07 10.18 -29.18
C LEU A 458 19.60 9.98 -29.08
N LYS A 459 20.18 9.20 -30.00
CA LYS A 459 21.64 9.04 -30.10
C LYS A 459 22.31 10.37 -30.44
N ASP A 460 21.77 11.13 -31.38
CA ASP A 460 22.28 12.46 -31.77
C ASP A 460 22.15 13.49 -30.62
N LEU A 461 21.01 13.49 -29.92
CA LEU A 461 20.82 14.29 -28.70
C LEU A 461 21.91 14.01 -27.67
N LYS A 462 22.20 12.72 -27.42
CA LYS A 462 23.20 12.31 -26.44
C LYS A 462 24.63 12.65 -26.85
N GLN A 463 24.97 12.42 -28.11
CA GLN A 463 26.34 12.44 -28.59
C GLN A 463 26.80 13.83 -29.05
N ASN A 464 25.88 14.64 -29.59
CA ASN A 464 26.23 15.87 -30.30
C ASN A 464 25.50 17.10 -29.74
N ILE A 465 24.15 17.10 -29.75
CA ILE A 465 23.36 18.31 -29.46
C ILE A 465 23.51 18.77 -28.01
N MET A 466 23.22 17.89 -27.04
CA MET A 466 23.30 18.26 -25.62
C MET A 466 24.73 18.59 -25.17
N PRO A 467 25.78 17.81 -25.55
CA PRO A 467 27.17 18.19 -25.29
C PRO A 467 27.55 19.55 -25.87
N GLY A 468 27.13 19.85 -27.11
CA GLY A 468 27.36 21.15 -27.75
C GLY A 468 26.70 22.32 -27.01
N ALA A 469 25.58 22.08 -26.34
CA ALA A 469 24.88 23.05 -25.51
C ALA A 469 25.35 23.08 -24.04
N GLY A 470 26.26 22.20 -23.63
CA GLY A 470 26.70 22.07 -22.23
C GLY A 470 25.61 21.52 -21.29
N VAL A 471 24.69 20.72 -21.82
CA VAL A 471 23.54 20.16 -21.10
C VAL A 471 23.65 18.62 -21.08
N ASN A 472 23.05 17.96 -20.09
CA ASN A 472 22.93 16.50 -20.04
C ASN A 472 21.63 16.12 -19.34
N LEU A 473 20.57 15.90 -20.14
CA LEU A 473 19.24 15.54 -19.65
C LEU A 473 18.97 14.04 -19.85
N PRO A 474 18.19 13.40 -18.96
CA PRO A 474 17.71 12.05 -19.16
C PRO A 474 16.95 11.88 -20.49
N LEU A 475 17.34 10.88 -21.27
CA LEU A 475 16.61 10.45 -22.47
C LEU A 475 15.81 9.18 -22.20
N VAL A 476 14.68 9.01 -22.87
CA VAL A 476 13.84 7.81 -22.78
C VAL A 476 13.46 7.30 -24.17
N GLN A 477 13.81 6.03 -24.44
CA GLN A 477 13.43 5.35 -25.68
C GLN A 477 12.00 4.86 -25.58
N LEU A 478 11.10 5.40 -26.40
CA LEU A 478 9.74 4.87 -26.52
C LEU A 478 9.75 3.57 -27.32
N VAL A 479 8.92 2.61 -26.91
CA VAL A 479 8.79 1.30 -27.55
C VAL A 479 7.30 1.04 -27.82
N SER A 480 6.90 0.94 -29.08
CA SER A 480 5.51 0.67 -29.46
C SER A 480 5.18 -0.83 -29.45
N SER A 481 4.05 -1.18 -30.06
CA SER A 481 3.62 -2.56 -30.27
C SER A 481 4.68 -3.36 -31.06
N PRO A 482 4.79 -4.69 -30.82
CA PRO A 482 5.82 -5.54 -31.45
C PRO A 482 5.88 -5.49 -32.98
N ASP A 483 4.76 -5.21 -33.65
CA ASP A 483 4.62 -5.21 -35.11
C ASP A 483 4.91 -3.85 -35.79
N GLU A 484 5.02 -2.79 -34.99
CA GLU A 484 5.41 -1.45 -35.44
C GLU A 484 6.94 -1.29 -35.50
N ALA A 485 7.43 -0.24 -36.16
CA ALA A 485 8.86 0.04 -36.27
C ALA A 485 9.17 1.51 -35.98
N PRO A 486 10.36 1.83 -35.43
CA PRO A 486 10.91 3.17 -35.52
C PRO A 486 10.92 3.66 -36.97
N TYR A 487 10.48 4.89 -37.20
CA TYR A 487 10.36 5.38 -38.58
C TYR A 487 11.72 5.66 -39.21
N ASP A 488 12.71 6.12 -38.43
CA ASP A 488 14.10 6.29 -38.87
C ASP A 488 14.73 4.98 -39.38
N TRP A 489 14.40 3.85 -38.76
CA TRP A 489 14.76 2.53 -39.28
C TRP A 489 14.06 2.22 -40.61
N THR A 490 12.77 2.49 -40.69
CA THR A 490 11.98 2.26 -41.92
C THR A 490 12.50 3.09 -43.08
N ALA A 491 12.79 4.38 -42.85
CA ALA A 491 13.37 5.31 -43.82
C ALA A 491 14.77 4.88 -44.27
N ALA A 492 15.57 4.32 -43.35
CA ALA A 492 16.87 3.73 -43.66
C ALA A 492 16.80 2.33 -44.32
N GLY A 493 15.60 1.78 -44.55
CA GLY A 493 15.39 0.46 -45.16
C GLY A 493 15.57 -0.72 -44.20
N ASP A 494 15.82 -0.47 -42.91
CA ASP A 494 15.89 -1.48 -41.87
C ASP A 494 14.50 -2.10 -41.64
N LYS A 495 14.48 -3.42 -41.41
CA LYS A 495 13.26 -4.22 -41.26
C LYS A 495 12.94 -4.59 -39.81
N ARG A 496 13.84 -4.30 -38.87
CA ARG A 496 13.63 -4.53 -37.44
C ARG A 496 12.39 -3.78 -36.94
N LYS A 497 11.72 -4.36 -35.96
CA LYS A 497 10.51 -3.84 -35.33
C LYS A 497 10.80 -3.46 -33.87
N TYR A 498 9.81 -2.93 -33.15
CA TYR A 498 9.99 -2.56 -31.74
C TYR A 498 10.32 -3.76 -30.85
N ASP A 499 9.93 -4.99 -31.22
CA ASP A 499 10.33 -6.20 -30.49
C ASP A 499 11.85 -6.37 -30.40
N ALA A 500 12.59 -5.96 -31.43
CA ALA A 500 14.05 -5.99 -31.46
C ALA A 500 14.69 -5.08 -30.40
N LEU A 501 13.98 -4.01 -29.97
CA LEU A 501 14.44 -3.13 -28.89
C LEU A 501 14.23 -3.71 -27.49
N THR A 502 13.53 -4.85 -27.37
CA THR A 502 13.17 -5.45 -26.06
C THR A 502 14.08 -6.58 -25.62
N THR A 503 15.06 -6.98 -26.43
CA THR A 503 16.05 -8.01 -26.08
C THR A 503 17.05 -7.49 -25.05
N ASP A 504 17.66 -8.37 -24.25
CA ASP A 504 18.65 -7.97 -23.23
C ASP A 504 19.89 -7.28 -23.83
N ALA A 505 20.26 -7.62 -25.07
CA ALA A 505 21.33 -6.94 -25.79
C ALA A 505 20.91 -5.52 -26.19
N ALA A 506 19.70 -5.36 -26.71
CA ALA A 506 19.17 -4.06 -27.09
C ALA A 506 18.91 -3.15 -25.88
N LEU A 507 18.41 -3.67 -24.76
CA LEU A 507 18.26 -2.90 -23.52
C LEU A 507 19.62 -2.37 -23.01
N ARG A 508 20.68 -3.18 -23.08
CA ARG A 508 22.04 -2.70 -22.77
C ARG A 508 22.56 -1.68 -23.78
N GLU A 509 22.19 -1.79 -25.05
CA GLU A 509 22.50 -0.75 -26.05
C GLU A 509 21.76 0.56 -25.74
N ILE A 510 20.47 0.50 -25.41
CA ILE A 510 19.65 1.65 -25.03
C ILE A 510 20.28 2.37 -23.83
N ALA A 511 20.76 1.64 -22.84
CA ALA A 511 21.43 2.20 -21.66
C ALA A 511 22.70 3.02 -21.97
N THR A 512 23.27 2.91 -23.18
CA THR A 512 24.41 3.75 -23.60
C THR A 512 24.02 5.17 -23.95
N TYR A 513 22.74 5.41 -24.32
CA TYR A 513 22.26 6.72 -24.73
C TYR A 513 21.03 7.22 -23.95
N ALA A 514 20.24 6.34 -23.37
CA ALA A 514 19.04 6.65 -22.61
C ALA A 514 19.14 6.23 -21.14
N SER A 515 18.40 6.93 -20.29
CA SER A 515 18.25 6.62 -18.87
C SER A 515 17.03 5.74 -18.57
N GLY A 516 16.16 5.53 -19.56
CA GLY A 516 14.98 4.69 -19.42
C GLY A 516 14.33 4.30 -20.74
N VAL A 517 13.28 3.49 -20.62
CA VAL A 517 12.39 3.07 -21.71
C VAL A 517 10.94 3.44 -21.37
N GLY A 518 10.19 3.86 -22.38
CA GLY A 518 8.76 4.14 -22.31
C GLY A 518 7.97 3.15 -23.16
N PRO A 519 7.73 1.91 -22.69
CA PRO A 519 7.08 0.90 -23.50
C PRO A 519 5.56 1.03 -23.51
N TYR A 520 4.92 0.58 -24.58
CA TYR A 520 3.50 0.27 -24.56
C TYR A 520 3.17 -0.67 -23.38
N LYS A 521 2.13 -0.37 -22.60
CA LYS A 521 1.81 -1.05 -21.33
C LYS A 521 1.66 -2.57 -21.44
N ARG A 522 1.39 -3.11 -22.64
CA ARG A 522 1.30 -4.56 -22.87
C ARG A 522 2.64 -5.29 -22.84
N TRP A 523 3.75 -4.57 -22.86
CA TRP A 523 5.05 -5.15 -22.51
C TRP A 523 5.16 -5.45 -21.01
N ILE A 524 4.36 -4.81 -20.16
CA ILE A 524 4.38 -4.99 -18.70
C ILE A 524 3.31 -5.99 -18.26
N ILE A 525 2.09 -5.83 -18.78
CA ILE A 525 0.94 -6.69 -18.49
C ILE A 525 0.37 -7.19 -19.81
N ASP A 526 0.55 -8.49 -20.09
CA ASP A 526 0.16 -9.08 -21.38
C ASP A 526 -1.37 -9.06 -21.61
N ALA A 527 -1.81 -9.58 -22.76
CA ALA A 527 -3.22 -9.61 -23.14
C ALA A 527 -4.08 -10.50 -22.22
N GLU A 528 -3.47 -11.45 -21.53
CA GLU A 528 -4.11 -12.35 -20.57
C GLU A 528 -4.15 -11.74 -19.15
N GLY A 529 -3.56 -10.56 -18.95
CA GLY A 529 -3.50 -9.88 -17.65
C GLY A 529 -2.35 -10.34 -16.75
N ARG A 530 -1.35 -11.04 -17.29
CA ARG A 530 -0.19 -11.52 -16.53
C ARG A 530 0.93 -10.49 -16.59
N THR A 531 1.58 -10.29 -15.44
CA THR A 531 2.81 -9.49 -15.35
C THR A 531 3.96 -10.22 -16.04
N THR A 532 4.69 -9.54 -16.92
CA THR A 532 5.86 -10.07 -17.64
C THR A 532 7.16 -9.83 -16.87
N ASP A 533 8.29 -10.31 -17.40
CA ASP A 533 9.62 -10.05 -16.85
C ASP A 533 10.31 -8.77 -17.39
N PHE A 534 9.62 -7.99 -18.24
CA PHE A 534 10.23 -6.88 -18.97
C PHE A 534 10.86 -5.84 -18.05
N VAL A 535 10.17 -5.48 -16.96
CA VAL A 535 10.65 -4.50 -15.98
C VAL A 535 11.97 -4.96 -15.37
N ALA A 536 12.03 -6.21 -14.90
CA ALA A 536 13.22 -6.77 -14.29
C ALA A 536 14.42 -6.79 -15.26
N ARG A 537 14.20 -7.11 -16.54
CA ARG A 537 15.26 -7.11 -17.57
C ARG A 537 15.74 -5.70 -17.90
N ALA A 538 14.83 -4.72 -17.99
CA ALA A 538 15.19 -3.32 -18.18
C ALA A 538 15.98 -2.75 -16.99
N HIS A 539 15.56 -3.08 -15.76
CA HIS A 539 16.27 -2.70 -14.54
C HIS A 539 17.66 -3.33 -14.45
N ALA A 540 17.82 -4.59 -14.87
CA ALA A 540 19.13 -5.24 -14.95
C ALA A 540 20.09 -4.53 -15.94
N ALA A 541 19.56 -3.80 -16.92
CA ALA A 541 20.34 -2.92 -17.81
C ALA A 541 20.51 -1.49 -17.26
N GLY A 542 19.96 -1.17 -16.09
CA GLY A 542 20.05 0.16 -15.46
C GLY A 542 19.05 1.19 -16.00
N LEU A 543 17.97 0.75 -16.66
CA LEU A 543 16.99 1.63 -17.30
C LEU A 543 15.73 1.81 -16.44
N LEU A 544 15.28 3.05 -16.27
CA LEU A 544 13.94 3.35 -15.75
C LEU A 544 12.86 2.83 -16.71
N VAL A 545 11.68 2.47 -16.20
CA VAL A 545 10.56 1.95 -17.00
C VAL A 545 9.30 2.79 -16.76
N HIS A 546 8.90 3.57 -17.76
CA HIS A 546 7.72 4.46 -17.71
C HIS A 546 6.69 4.10 -18.80
N PRO A 547 5.86 3.05 -18.62
CA PRO A 547 4.93 2.60 -19.65
C PRO A 547 3.79 3.58 -19.96
N TRP A 548 3.28 3.48 -21.19
CA TRP A 548 2.13 4.24 -21.69
C TRP A 548 1.06 3.33 -22.33
N THR A 549 -0.23 3.67 -22.36
CA THR A 549 -0.91 4.70 -21.57
C THR A 549 -2.01 4.04 -20.74
N PHE A 550 -2.07 4.38 -19.45
CA PHE A 550 -3.12 3.94 -18.54
C PHE A 550 -4.32 4.89 -18.63
N ARG A 551 -5.52 4.32 -18.76
CA ARG A 551 -6.76 5.04 -19.08
C ARG A 551 -7.91 4.47 -18.26
N ASN A 552 -8.84 5.34 -17.83
CA ASN A 552 -9.95 4.93 -16.99
C ASN A 552 -11.10 4.31 -17.77
N GLU A 553 -11.21 4.62 -19.06
CA GLU A 553 -12.34 4.18 -19.86
C GLU A 553 -12.29 2.66 -20.12
N ALA A 554 -13.42 1.99 -19.92
CA ALA A 554 -13.57 0.53 -20.01
C ALA A 554 -12.98 -0.08 -21.29
N THR A 555 -13.06 0.63 -22.42
CA THR A 555 -12.53 0.16 -23.71
C THR A 555 -11.01 -0.04 -23.74
N TYR A 556 -10.27 0.54 -22.78
CA TYR A 556 -8.81 0.45 -22.67
C TYR A 556 -8.34 -0.51 -21.56
N LEU A 557 -9.27 -1.09 -20.80
CA LEU A 557 -9.01 -2.02 -19.71
C LEU A 557 -9.21 -3.46 -20.17
N LEU A 558 -8.41 -4.39 -19.65
CA LEU A 558 -8.71 -5.80 -19.83
C LEU A 558 -9.98 -6.18 -19.06
N PRO A 559 -10.80 -7.11 -19.58
CA PRO A 559 -12.01 -7.58 -18.90
C PRO A 559 -11.76 -8.06 -17.46
N GLY A 560 -10.58 -8.61 -17.18
CA GLY A 560 -10.18 -9.09 -15.86
C GLY A 560 -10.21 -8.03 -14.75
N TYR A 561 -10.04 -6.74 -15.10
CA TYR A 561 -10.11 -5.64 -14.15
C TYR A 561 -11.53 -5.18 -13.82
N ARG A 562 -12.56 -5.67 -14.53
CA ARG A 562 -13.97 -5.33 -14.26
C ARG A 562 -14.24 -3.82 -14.19
N ASN A 563 -13.62 -3.07 -15.11
CA ASN A 563 -13.66 -1.60 -15.18
C ASN A 563 -13.02 -0.87 -13.99
N ASP A 564 -12.08 -1.51 -13.28
CA ASP A 564 -11.26 -0.89 -12.23
C ASP A 564 -9.87 -0.48 -12.79
N PRO A 565 -9.66 0.80 -13.15
CA PRO A 565 -8.36 1.27 -13.61
C PRO A 565 -7.30 1.34 -12.50
N GLU A 566 -7.71 1.47 -11.23
CA GLU A 566 -6.78 1.50 -10.11
C GLU A 566 -6.13 0.13 -9.92
N ALA A 567 -6.87 -0.96 -10.18
CA ALA A 567 -6.32 -2.31 -10.17
C ALA A 567 -5.23 -2.51 -11.25
N GLU A 568 -5.42 -1.99 -12.47
CA GLU A 568 -4.41 -2.08 -13.54
C GLU A 568 -3.13 -1.29 -13.18
N MET A 569 -3.28 -0.05 -12.69
CA MET A 569 -2.14 0.77 -12.26
C MET A 569 -1.42 0.14 -11.05
N ARG A 570 -2.17 -0.43 -10.09
CA ARG A 570 -1.59 -1.13 -8.94
C ARG A 570 -0.75 -2.33 -9.38
N GLN A 571 -1.25 -3.14 -10.30
CA GLN A 571 -0.48 -4.28 -10.84
C GLN A 571 0.80 -3.81 -11.52
N ALA A 572 0.76 -2.71 -12.29
CA ALA A 572 1.96 -2.16 -12.92
C ALA A 572 3.00 -1.68 -11.90
N PHE A 573 2.58 -0.96 -10.85
CA PHE A 573 3.51 -0.54 -9.78
C PHE A 573 4.08 -1.72 -9.01
N GLN A 574 3.27 -2.74 -8.71
CA GLN A 574 3.74 -3.98 -8.08
C GLN A 574 4.72 -4.76 -8.98
N ALA A 575 4.60 -4.64 -10.30
CA ALA A 575 5.57 -5.17 -11.26
C ALA A 575 6.91 -4.42 -11.26
N GLY A 576 6.99 -3.25 -10.62
CA GLY A 576 8.21 -2.47 -10.45
C GLY A 576 8.38 -1.29 -11.41
N VAL A 577 7.35 -0.88 -12.17
CA VAL A 577 7.50 0.29 -13.06
C VAL A 577 7.86 1.53 -12.23
N ASP A 578 8.79 2.34 -12.72
CA ASP A 578 9.32 3.52 -12.02
C ASP A 578 8.38 4.74 -12.12
N GLY A 579 7.38 4.65 -12.99
CA GLY A 579 6.33 5.63 -13.20
C GLY A 579 5.40 5.18 -14.30
N LEU A 580 4.34 5.94 -14.59
CA LEU A 580 3.46 5.63 -15.71
C LEU A 580 2.88 6.89 -16.36
N PHE A 581 2.58 6.78 -17.65
CA PHE A 581 1.82 7.78 -18.40
C PHE A 581 0.33 7.48 -18.26
N THR A 582 -0.46 8.48 -17.88
CA THR A 582 -1.91 8.37 -17.80
C THR A 582 -2.64 9.61 -18.28
N ASP A 583 -3.77 9.40 -18.94
CA ASP A 583 -4.72 10.47 -19.31
C ASP A 583 -5.50 10.99 -18.08
N PHE A 584 -5.46 10.26 -16.94
CA PHE A 584 -6.17 10.54 -15.71
C PHE A 584 -5.21 10.67 -14.50
N PRO A 585 -4.44 11.77 -14.39
CA PRO A 585 -3.45 11.94 -13.33
C PRO A 585 -4.01 11.82 -11.92
N ALA A 586 -5.28 12.18 -11.68
CA ALA A 586 -5.92 12.00 -10.38
C ALA A 586 -5.97 10.52 -9.94
N THR A 587 -6.28 9.62 -10.87
CA THR A 587 -6.28 8.18 -10.63
C THR A 587 -4.86 7.67 -10.43
N GLY A 588 -3.91 8.09 -11.28
CA GLY A 588 -2.50 7.77 -11.13
C GLY A 588 -1.94 8.20 -9.77
N ALA A 589 -2.17 9.45 -9.37
CA ALA A 589 -1.70 10.04 -8.12
C ALA A 589 -2.32 9.37 -6.89
N LYS A 590 -3.62 9.01 -6.97
CA LYS A 590 -4.28 8.24 -5.91
C LYS A 590 -3.59 6.89 -5.69
N VAL A 591 -3.26 6.17 -6.76
CA VAL A 591 -2.61 4.85 -6.64
C VAL A 591 -1.14 5.00 -6.25
N ALA A 592 -0.39 5.90 -6.87
CA ALA A 592 1.02 6.16 -6.52
C ALA A 592 1.17 6.63 -5.07
N GLY A 593 0.25 7.46 -4.58
CA GLY A 593 0.21 7.97 -3.21
C GLY A 593 0.15 6.88 -2.14
N GLN A 594 -0.37 5.69 -2.46
CA GLN A 594 -0.38 4.54 -1.55
C GLN A 594 1.04 4.07 -1.20
N TYR A 595 2.01 4.34 -2.08
CA TYR A 595 3.42 3.97 -1.92
C TYR A 595 4.31 5.15 -1.53
N ALA A 596 3.82 6.39 -1.65
CA ALA A 596 4.60 7.60 -1.41
C ALA A 596 4.54 8.10 0.05
N ALA A 597 3.56 7.64 0.85
CA ALA A 597 3.50 7.99 2.26
C ALA A 597 4.79 7.57 2.97
N PRO A 598 5.40 8.39 3.84
CA PRO A 598 6.70 8.08 4.45
C PRO A 598 6.62 7.01 5.56
N GLU A 599 5.46 6.88 6.20
CA GLU A 599 5.25 6.03 7.37
C GLU A 599 3.98 5.18 7.20
N VAL A 600 3.91 4.07 7.91
CA VAL A 600 2.66 3.33 8.09
C VAL A 600 1.85 4.02 9.18
N ARG A 601 0.58 4.33 8.89
CA ARG A 601 -0.31 5.09 9.79
C ARG A 601 -1.70 4.50 9.77
N SER A 602 -2.19 4.10 10.95
CA SER A 602 -3.61 3.86 11.15
C SER A 602 -4.37 5.19 11.32
N PRO A 603 -5.71 5.20 11.15
CA PRO A 603 -6.54 6.37 11.42
C PRO A 603 -6.38 6.98 12.82
N GLN A 604 -5.85 6.22 13.78
CA GLN A 604 -5.63 6.62 15.18
C GLN A 604 -4.27 7.32 15.40
N HIS A 605 -3.43 7.40 14.36
CA HIS A 605 -2.07 7.95 14.44
C HIS A 605 -2.05 9.39 15.00
N PRO A 606 -1.19 9.70 15.98
CA PRO A 606 -1.18 10.99 16.68
C PRO A 606 -0.88 12.21 15.79
N ALA A 607 -0.24 12.00 14.64
CA ALA A 607 0.03 13.08 13.68
C ALA A 607 -1.24 13.77 13.14
N PHE A 608 -2.39 13.09 13.09
CA PHE A 608 -3.62 13.72 12.58
C PHE A 608 -4.19 14.76 13.53
N ALA A 609 -4.07 14.52 14.84
CA ALA A 609 -4.37 15.54 15.85
C ALA A 609 -3.39 16.72 15.80
N GLN A 610 -2.24 16.56 15.13
CA GLN A 610 -1.20 17.58 14.96
C GLN A 610 -1.26 18.28 13.59
N GLY A 611 -2.37 18.12 12.86
CA GLY A 611 -2.63 18.86 11.62
C GLY A 611 -2.25 18.14 10.32
N VAL A 612 -1.73 16.91 10.39
CA VAL A 612 -1.60 16.07 9.19
C VAL A 612 -3.01 15.66 8.73
N SER A 613 -3.26 15.68 7.42
CA SER A 613 -4.53 15.20 6.86
C SER A 613 -4.75 13.72 7.17
N SER A 614 -5.94 13.36 7.64
CA SER A 614 -6.34 11.95 7.86
C SER A 614 -6.34 11.11 6.58
N ALA A 615 -6.37 11.75 5.40
CA ALA A 615 -6.19 11.08 4.12
C ALA A 615 -4.79 10.45 3.94
N ALA A 616 -3.84 10.77 4.81
CA ALA A 616 -2.51 10.15 4.84
C ALA A 616 -2.47 8.83 5.65
N ALA A 617 -3.61 8.37 6.20
CA ALA A 617 -3.72 7.01 6.74
C ALA A 617 -3.60 5.98 5.60
N ASN A 618 -2.78 4.95 5.81
CA ASN A 618 -2.57 3.86 4.85
C ASN A 618 -2.83 2.48 5.45
N LEU A 619 -3.39 2.41 6.67
CA LEU A 619 -4.09 1.23 7.19
C LEU A 619 -5.59 1.50 7.26
N PRO A 620 -6.44 0.46 7.16
CA PRO A 620 -7.90 0.62 7.18
C PRO A 620 -8.49 0.94 8.57
N GLY A 621 -7.75 0.69 9.66
CA GLY A 621 -8.16 0.87 11.06
C GLY A 621 -6.97 0.69 12.01
N SER A 622 -7.22 0.50 13.32
CA SER A 622 -6.23 -0.14 14.21
C SER A 622 -5.93 -1.51 13.62
N GLY A 623 -4.68 -1.74 13.33
CA GLY A 623 -4.22 -2.92 12.60
C GLY A 623 -2.74 -2.78 12.29
N GLY A 624 -2.03 -2.19 13.25
CA GLY A 624 -0.61 -1.96 13.21
C GLY A 624 0.12 -3.22 13.63
N PHE A 625 1.14 -3.15 14.48
CA PHE A 625 1.81 -4.37 14.90
C PHE A 625 0.92 -5.17 15.85
N GLU A 626 0.39 -6.32 15.44
CA GLU A 626 -0.30 -7.26 16.36
C GLU A 626 0.63 -8.42 16.79
N GLY A 627 1.72 -8.65 16.06
CA GLY A 627 2.75 -9.58 16.49
C GLY A 627 4.08 -8.87 16.68
N PHE A 628 4.69 -8.98 17.86
CA PHE A 628 6.02 -8.41 18.10
C PHE A 628 6.94 -9.36 18.88
N THR A 629 8.19 -9.50 18.41
CA THR A 629 9.22 -10.23 19.15
C THR A 629 10.63 -9.74 18.83
N ILE A 630 11.59 -10.06 19.72
CA ILE A 630 13.02 -10.03 19.42
C ILE A 630 13.49 -11.44 19.03
N ALA A 631 14.35 -11.54 18.02
CA ALA A 631 14.98 -12.79 17.60
C ALA A 631 15.85 -13.36 18.72
N PRO A 632 16.06 -14.69 18.82
CA PRO A 632 16.85 -15.31 19.89
C PRO A 632 18.26 -14.73 20.05
N GLY A 633 18.91 -14.32 18.94
CA GLY A 633 20.20 -13.64 18.98
C GLY A 633 20.20 -12.23 19.60
N GLY A 634 19.04 -11.66 19.94
CA GLY A 634 18.91 -10.41 20.70
C GLY A 634 19.25 -9.12 19.93
N LYS A 635 19.49 -9.21 18.62
CA LYS A 635 19.96 -8.08 17.78
C LYS A 635 18.88 -7.48 16.89
N VAL A 636 17.78 -8.21 16.69
CA VAL A 636 16.78 -7.91 15.68
C VAL A 636 15.40 -8.06 16.31
N ALA A 637 14.56 -7.06 16.12
CA ALA A 637 13.14 -7.13 16.43
C ALA A 637 12.33 -7.33 15.14
N TYR A 638 11.21 -8.04 15.27
CA TYR A 638 10.24 -8.28 14.22
C TYR A 638 8.87 -7.79 14.67
N GLY A 639 8.23 -6.98 13.85
CA GLY A 639 6.83 -6.56 14.02
C GLY A 639 6.01 -7.02 12.82
N LEU A 640 4.95 -7.78 13.04
CA LEU A 640 4.01 -8.25 12.02
C LEU A 640 2.75 -7.40 12.08
N LEU A 641 2.41 -6.75 10.97
CA LEU A 641 1.18 -5.97 10.89
C LEU A 641 -0.06 -6.86 10.91
N GLU A 642 -1.16 -6.42 11.54
CA GLU A 642 -2.45 -7.12 11.51
C GLU A 642 -3.16 -6.94 10.16
N LYS A 643 -3.06 -5.75 9.57
CA LYS A 643 -3.74 -5.39 8.32
C LYS A 643 -2.78 -5.06 7.18
N ALA A 644 -3.23 -5.29 5.96
CA ALA A 644 -2.50 -4.92 4.76
C ALA A 644 -2.44 -3.40 4.64
N VAL A 645 -1.26 -2.86 4.31
CA VAL A 645 -1.08 -1.43 4.04
C VAL A 645 -1.64 -1.14 2.65
N ALA A 646 -2.29 0.01 2.48
CA ALA A 646 -2.77 0.47 1.18
C ALA A 646 -1.64 0.39 0.14
N GLY A 647 -1.90 -0.27 -0.99
CA GLY A 647 -0.85 -0.60 -1.97
C GLY A 647 -0.51 -2.09 -1.99
N ASP A 648 -0.51 -2.77 -0.84
CA ASP A 648 -0.19 -4.19 -0.76
C ASP A 648 -1.30 -5.07 -1.39
N PRO A 649 -0.95 -6.27 -1.86
CA PRO A 649 -1.96 -7.26 -2.24
C PRO A 649 -2.88 -7.59 -1.05
N ALA A 650 -4.17 -7.78 -1.34
CA ALA A 650 -5.16 -8.11 -0.32
C ALA A 650 -4.76 -9.36 0.47
N GLY A 651 -4.86 -9.29 1.80
CA GLY A 651 -4.51 -10.39 2.70
C GLY A 651 -3.00 -10.67 2.85
N GLN A 652 -2.12 -9.80 2.32
CA GLN A 652 -0.68 -9.90 2.54
C GLN A 652 -0.20 -8.85 3.54
N LEU A 653 0.25 -9.32 4.70
CA LEU A 653 0.66 -8.51 5.85
C LEU A 653 2.18 -8.34 5.88
N ARG A 654 2.68 -7.16 6.26
CA ARG A 654 4.13 -6.91 6.28
C ARG A 654 4.76 -7.40 7.58
N LEU A 655 5.84 -8.17 7.46
CA LEU A 655 6.76 -8.43 8.56
C LEU A 655 7.91 -7.42 8.48
N MET A 656 7.90 -6.46 9.39
CA MET A 656 8.92 -5.42 9.52
C MET A 656 10.06 -5.93 10.39
N ARG A 657 11.30 -5.69 9.95
CA ARG A 657 12.53 -6.03 10.68
C ARG A 657 13.20 -4.74 11.15
N TYR A 658 13.49 -4.66 12.43
CA TYR A 658 14.26 -3.58 13.03
C TYR A 658 15.56 -4.11 13.60
N ASP A 659 16.69 -3.54 13.16
CA ASP A 659 18.00 -3.87 13.70
C ASP A 659 18.27 -2.99 14.93
N LEU A 660 18.36 -3.59 16.12
CA LEU A 660 18.46 -2.86 17.38
C LEU A 660 19.79 -2.10 17.53
N GLY A 661 20.85 -2.56 16.86
CA GLY A 661 22.18 -1.94 16.92
C GLY A 661 22.33 -0.77 15.94
N THR A 662 21.99 -1.00 14.67
CA THR A 662 22.10 0.02 13.61
C THR A 662 20.89 0.95 13.54
N ARG A 663 19.80 0.58 14.22
CA ARG A 663 18.54 1.32 14.29
C ARG A 663 17.86 1.50 12.93
N GLN A 664 18.02 0.50 12.06
CA GLN A 664 17.51 0.51 10.69
C GLN A 664 16.30 -0.42 10.52
N TRP A 665 15.28 0.10 9.84
CA TRP A 665 14.14 -0.67 9.38
C TRP A 665 14.40 -1.32 8.03
N THR A 666 13.91 -2.54 7.86
CA THR A 666 13.89 -3.27 6.60
C THR A 666 12.60 -4.09 6.51
N LEU A 667 12.12 -4.38 5.30
CA LEU A 667 11.01 -5.30 5.10
C LEU A 667 11.56 -6.73 5.05
N ALA A 668 11.21 -7.59 6.01
CA ALA A 668 11.61 -9.01 5.99
C ALA A 668 10.80 -9.80 4.94
N GLY A 669 9.57 -9.37 4.68
CA GLY A 669 8.70 -9.91 3.64
C GLY A 669 7.23 -9.81 4.01
N ARG A 670 6.41 -10.61 3.34
CA ARG A 670 4.96 -10.62 3.53
C ARG A 670 4.43 -11.97 3.99
N TYR A 671 3.55 -11.93 4.97
CA TYR A 671 2.75 -13.06 5.43
C TYR A 671 1.40 -13.04 4.70
N ALA A 672 1.10 -14.08 3.92
CA ALA A 672 -0.20 -14.20 3.27
C ALA A 672 -1.19 -14.91 4.21
N LEU A 673 -2.32 -14.28 4.51
CA LEU A 673 -3.45 -14.92 5.18
C LEU A 673 -3.97 -16.08 4.31
N GLU A 674 -4.36 -17.18 4.95
CA GLU A 674 -5.09 -18.24 4.29
C GLU A 674 -6.50 -17.75 3.91
N GLN A 675 -7.11 -18.39 2.92
CA GLN A 675 -8.51 -18.15 2.59
C GLN A 675 -9.41 -18.31 3.83
N GLY A 676 -10.14 -17.24 4.17
CA GLY A 676 -10.99 -17.17 5.35
C GLY A 676 -10.29 -16.65 6.61
N GLY A 677 -8.96 -16.49 6.58
CA GLY A 677 -8.22 -15.73 7.60
C GLY A 677 -8.43 -14.23 7.39
N GLU A 678 -8.55 -13.49 8.49
CA GLU A 678 -8.82 -12.04 8.50
C GLU A 678 -7.75 -11.24 9.25
N ALA A 679 -7.02 -11.89 10.15
CA ALA A 679 -6.01 -11.26 11.00
C ALA A 679 -5.00 -12.29 11.53
N ILE A 680 -3.90 -11.76 12.06
CA ILE A 680 -3.01 -12.51 12.95
C ILE A 680 -3.44 -12.29 14.41
N GLY A 681 -2.66 -12.82 15.36
CA GLY A 681 -2.91 -12.58 16.78
C GLY A 681 -1.64 -12.41 17.60
N ASP A 682 -0.58 -13.17 17.30
CA ASP A 682 0.73 -13.00 17.96
C ASP A 682 1.84 -13.68 17.14
N LEU A 683 3.08 -13.38 17.49
CA LEU A 683 4.32 -13.82 16.85
C LEU A 683 5.37 -14.19 17.91
N THR A 684 5.85 -15.44 17.90
CA THR A 684 6.97 -15.87 18.77
C THR A 684 8.10 -16.53 17.97
N PRO A 685 9.38 -16.38 18.38
CA PRO A 685 10.48 -16.99 17.68
C PRO A 685 10.62 -18.46 18.03
N VAL A 686 10.98 -19.25 17.03
CA VAL A 686 11.40 -20.66 17.16
C VAL A 686 12.90 -20.78 16.97
N SER A 687 13.45 -20.01 16.02
CA SER A 687 14.89 -19.85 15.78
C SER A 687 15.18 -18.45 15.24
N ASP A 688 16.44 -18.16 14.90
CA ASP A 688 16.80 -16.88 14.24
C ASP A 688 16.19 -16.72 12.84
N SER A 689 15.69 -17.79 12.23
CA SER A 689 15.10 -17.77 10.89
C SER A 689 13.66 -18.29 10.84
N GLN A 690 13.09 -18.72 11.98
CA GLN A 690 11.74 -19.30 12.02
C GLN A 690 10.90 -18.65 13.11
N LEU A 691 9.69 -18.26 12.73
CA LEU A 691 8.71 -17.62 13.61
C LEU A 691 7.40 -18.41 13.57
N LEU A 692 6.73 -18.50 14.71
CA LEU A 692 5.41 -19.07 14.84
C LEU A 692 4.39 -17.93 14.91
N VAL A 693 3.34 -18.02 14.11
CA VAL A 693 2.33 -16.97 13.92
C VAL A 693 0.96 -17.55 14.25
N ILE A 694 0.17 -16.84 15.06
CA ILE A 694 -1.27 -17.10 15.20
C ILE A 694 -2.00 -16.44 14.02
N GLU A 695 -2.92 -17.17 13.39
CA GLU A 695 -3.82 -16.66 12.37
C GLU A 695 -5.28 -17.02 12.71
N ARG A 696 -6.19 -16.07 12.52
CA ARG A 696 -7.60 -16.20 12.88
C ARG A 696 -8.56 -15.59 11.84
N ASP A 697 -9.80 -16.06 11.87
CA ASP A 697 -10.96 -15.31 11.36
C ASP A 697 -11.50 -14.32 12.40
N GLY A 698 -12.46 -13.48 12.02
CA GLY A 698 -13.22 -12.61 12.92
C GLY A 698 -14.38 -13.29 13.67
N GLY A 699 -14.51 -14.61 13.59
CA GLY A 699 -15.60 -15.37 14.19
C GLY A 699 -15.37 -15.73 15.67
N GLN A 700 -16.46 -15.98 16.41
CA GLN A 700 -16.45 -16.47 17.78
C GLN A 700 -17.61 -17.44 18.06
N GLY A 701 -17.53 -18.19 19.17
CA GLY A 701 -18.49 -19.21 19.53
C GLY A 701 -18.74 -20.19 18.38
N GLN A 702 -19.99 -20.26 17.92
CA GLN A 702 -20.36 -21.15 16.80
C GLN A 702 -19.98 -20.61 15.42
N THR A 703 -19.70 -19.32 15.29
CA THR A 703 -19.32 -18.69 14.02
C THR A 703 -17.82 -18.77 13.75
N ALA A 704 -16.99 -19.04 14.75
CA ALA A 704 -15.55 -19.32 14.56
C ALA A 704 -15.35 -20.53 13.63
N LYS A 705 -14.43 -20.39 12.66
CA LYS A 705 -14.08 -21.39 11.64
C LYS A 705 -12.58 -21.60 11.50
N LEU A 706 -11.77 -20.56 11.63
CA LEU A 706 -10.33 -20.62 11.42
C LEU A 706 -9.60 -20.00 12.60
N LYS A 707 -8.80 -20.82 13.29
CA LYS A 707 -7.90 -20.44 14.38
C LYS A 707 -6.68 -21.34 14.36
N ARG A 708 -5.51 -20.85 13.95
CA ARG A 708 -4.38 -21.71 13.56
C ARG A 708 -3.03 -21.15 13.96
N LEU A 709 -2.07 -22.06 14.11
CA LEU A 709 -0.66 -21.76 14.31
C LEU A 709 0.12 -22.15 13.06
N TYR A 710 0.80 -21.19 12.44
CA TYR A 710 1.68 -21.43 11.29
C TYR A 710 3.14 -21.15 11.64
N LEU A 711 4.03 -22.05 11.24
CA LEU A 711 5.46 -21.80 11.22
C LEU A 711 5.83 -21.17 9.88
N ILE A 712 6.52 -20.03 9.92
CA ILE A 712 7.15 -19.42 8.76
C ILE A 712 8.67 -19.52 8.85
N ASP A 713 9.31 -19.68 7.69
CA ASP A 713 10.76 -19.59 7.54
C ASP A 713 11.09 -18.34 6.74
N LEU A 714 11.91 -17.45 7.32
CA LEU A 714 12.23 -16.15 6.75
C LEU A 714 12.98 -16.25 5.42
N GLY A 715 13.71 -17.35 5.19
CA GLY A 715 14.42 -17.61 3.94
C GLY A 715 13.58 -18.33 2.87
N ALA A 716 12.42 -18.88 3.23
CA ALA A 716 11.59 -19.67 2.33
C ALA A 716 10.41 -18.86 1.78
N LYS A 717 10.44 -18.53 0.49
CA LYS A 717 9.42 -17.71 -0.18
C LYS A 717 8.66 -18.46 -1.27
N ASN A 718 7.40 -18.06 -1.49
CA ASN A 718 6.61 -18.41 -2.66
C ASN A 718 7.05 -17.56 -3.88
N ALA A 719 6.53 -17.88 -5.06
CA ALA A 719 6.86 -17.14 -6.29
C ALA A 719 6.42 -15.66 -6.25
N ASP A 720 5.39 -15.34 -5.48
CA ASP A 720 4.90 -13.97 -5.24
C ASP A 720 5.66 -13.24 -4.11
N GLY A 721 6.71 -13.86 -3.54
CA GLY A 721 7.55 -13.27 -2.49
C GLY A 721 6.99 -13.41 -1.06
N THR A 722 5.81 -14.01 -0.87
CA THR A 722 5.25 -14.27 0.47
C THR A 722 5.99 -15.41 1.17
N PHE A 723 5.98 -15.44 2.50
CA PHE A 723 6.59 -16.54 3.26
C PHE A 723 5.84 -17.86 3.02
N LYS A 724 6.60 -18.96 2.88
CA LYS A 724 6.01 -20.31 2.97
C LYS A 724 5.56 -20.59 4.40
N LYS A 725 4.31 -21.05 4.55
CA LYS A 725 3.70 -21.40 5.83
C LYS A 725 3.62 -22.91 5.99
N THR A 726 3.90 -23.41 7.19
CA THR A 726 3.63 -24.81 7.59
C THR A 726 2.64 -24.80 8.74
N LEU A 727 1.51 -25.50 8.60
CA LEU A 727 0.52 -25.62 9.67
C LEU A 727 1.11 -26.43 10.83
N VAL A 728 1.15 -25.85 12.02
CA VAL A 728 1.65 -26.47 13.26
C VAL A 728 0.48 -27.03 14.09
N ALA A 729 -0.59 -26.25 14.24
CA ALA A 729 -1.80 -26.70 14.91
C ALA A 729 -3.05 -25.99 14.39
N ASP A 730 -4.15 -26.75 14.31
CA ASP A 730 -5.49 -26.21 14.14
C ASP A 730 -6.19 -26.14 15.50
N LEU A 731 -6.42 -24.93 15.99
CA LEU A 731 -7.00 -24.66 17.30
C LEU A 731 -8.52 -24.89 17.34
N MET A 732 -9.15 -25.07 16.17
CA MET A 732 -10.54 -25.49 16.07
C MET A 732 -10.71 -27.01 16.25
N ALA A 733 -9.62 -27.78 16.22
CA ALA A 733 -9.63 -29.24 16.24
C ALA A 733 -8.63 -29.88 17.23
N LEU A 734 -8.35 -29.20 18.35
CA LEU A 734 -7.41 -29.70 19.36
C LEU A 734 -7.93 -30.96 20.04
N ALA A 735 -7.08 -31.98 20.14
CA ALA A 735 -7.41 -33.16 20.94
C ALA A 735 -7.43 -32.80 22.42
N ASP A 736 -8.51 -33.11 23.12
CA ASP A 736 -8.58 -33.03 24.57
C ASP A 736 -9.18 -34.33 25.13
N PRO A 737 -8.44 -35.45 25.07
CA PRO A 737 -8.94 -36.76 25.51
C PRO A 737 -9.23 -36.82 27.02
N ARG A 738 -8.76 -35.82 27.79
CA ARG A 738 -8.93 -35.75 29.24
C ARG A 738 -10.05 -34.79 29.65
N GLY A 739 -10.65 -34.06 28.71
CA GLY A 739 -11.70 -33.08 29.00
C GLY A 739 -11.23 -32.00 29.98
N LEU A 740 -10.00 -31.50 29.79
CA LEU A 740 -9.40 -30.45 30.60
C LEU A 740 -10.16 -29.13 30.46
N ALA A 741 -10.49 -28.73 29.24
CA ALA A 741 -11.17 -27.47 28.98
C ALA A 741 -12.71 -27.59 29.13
N PRO A 742 -13.40 -26.59 29.70
CA PRO A 742 -14.86 -26.60 29.87
C PRO A 742 -15.65 -26.69 28.55
N SER A 743 -15.11 -26.13 27.47
CA SER A 743 -15.72 -26.14 26.14
C SER A 743 -15.46 -27.44 25.36
N THR A 744 -14.69 -28.39 25.91
CA THR A 744 -14.41 -29.67 25.23
C THR A 744 -15.69 -30.47 25.00
N ARG A 745 -15.86 -30.94 23.77
CA ARG A 745 -16.97 -31.81 23.36
C ARG A 745 -16.41 -33.01 22.62
N ASN A 746 -16.83 -34.21 23.01
CA ASN A 746 -16.40 -35.48 22.39
C ASN A 746 -14.86 -35.61 22.30
N GLY A 747 -14.14 -35.15 23.33
CA GLY A 747 -12.68 -35.20 23.38
C GLY A 747 -11.97 -34.24 22.43
N VAL A 748 -12.66 -33.21 21.93
CA VAL A 748 -12.11 -32.15 21.09
C VAL A 748 -12.42 -30.79 21.72
N PHE A 749 -11.39 -29.95 21.82
CA PHE A 749 -11.52 -28.54 22.15
C PHE A 749 -11.49 -27.72 20.85
N SER A 750 -12.42 -26.78 20.74
CA SER A 750 -12.45 -25.79 19.66
C SER A 750 -12.35 -24.40 20.28
N PHE A 751 -11.37 -23.62 19.85
CA PHE A 751 -11.10 -22.30 20.41
C PHE A 751 -12.23 -21.32 20.07
N PRO A 752 -12.96 -20.77 21.06
CA PRO A 752 -14.22 -20.10 20.77
C PRO A 752 -14.12 -18.57 20.70
N TYR A 753 -13.02 -17.94 21.13
CA TYR A 753 -12.93 -16.49 21.23
C TYR A 753 -12.60 -15.82 19.89
N VAL A 754 -12.96 -14.54 19.74
CA VAL A 754 -12.58 -13.76 18.54
C VAL A 754 -11.06 -13.70 18.44
N THR A 755 -10.43 -13.25 19.52
CA THR A 755 -9.00 -12.96 19.59
C THR A 755 -8.23 -14.08 20.29
N MET A 756 -6.99 -14.23 19.85
CA MET A 756 -6.00 -15.15 20.38
C MET A 756 -4.62 -14.54 20.18
N GLU A 757 -4.14 -13.85 21.21
CA GLU A 757 -3.07 -12.87 21.07
C GLU A 757 -1.83 -13.22 21.88
N ASN A 758 -1.67 -14.51 22.20
CA ASN A 758 -0.52 -14.95 22.98
C ASN A 758 -0.11 -16.35 22.54
N VAL A 759 1.11 -16.49 22.05
CA VAL A 759 1.76 -17.79 21.85
C VAL A 759 3.19 -17.76 22.38
N LEU A 760 3.58 -18.79 23.12
CA LEU A 760 4.94 -18.94 23.62
C LEU A 760 5.44 -20.36 23.50
N VAL A 761 6.66 -20.52 23.01
CA VAL A 761 7.32 -21.83 22.94
C VAL A 761 7.84 -22.22 24.33
N LEU A 762 7.26 -23.26 24.93
CA LEU A 762 7.64 -23.73 26.26
C LEU A 762 8.72 -24.81 26.23
N SER A 763 8.70 -25.68 25.22
CA SER A 763 9.67 -26.74 24.94
C SER A 763 9.64 -27.06 23.44
N PRO A 764 10.53 -27.92 22.92
CA PRO A 764 10.47 -28.32 21.52
C PRO A 764 9.10 -28.86 21.07
N ASP A 765 8.34 -29.48 21.97
CA ASP A 765 7.06 -30.12 21.66
C ASP A 765 5.87 -29.50 22.40
N THR A 766 6.04 -28.40 23.14
CA THR A 766 4.95 -27.81 23.94
C THR A 766 4.88 -26.30 23.77
N LEU A 767 3.68 -25.80 23.50
CA LEU A 767 3.36 -24.38 23.37
C LEU A 767 2.41 -23.94 24.49
N LEU A 768 2.49 -22.67 24.88
CA LEU A 768 1.43 -21.97 25.61
C LEU A 768 0.66 -21.13 24.59
N VAL A 769 -0.66 -21.22 24.61
CA VAL A 769 -1.56 -20.33 23.85
C VAL A 769 -2.57 -19.72 24.81
N VAL A 770 -2.81 -18.42 24.73
CA VAL A 770 -3.76 -17.70 25.59
C VAL A 770 -4.65 -16.80 24.74
N ASN A 771 -5.94 -16.74 25.03
CA ASN A 771 -6.80 -15.74 24.37
C ASN A 771 -6.59 -14.36 24.99
N ASP A 772 -6.72 -13.35 24.14
CA ASP A 772 -7.26 -12.10 24.63
C ASP A 772 -8.78 -12.28 24.83
N ASN A 773 -9.31 -11.74 25.92
CA ASN A 773 -10.74 -11.80 26.21
C ASN A 773 -11.46 -10.50 25.86
N ASN A 774 -10.79 -9.55 25.19
CA ASN A 774 -11.31 -8.27 24.76
C ASN A 774 -12.11 -7.58 25.88
N TYR A 775 -11.55 -7.50 27.08
CA TYR A 775 -12.35 -7.17 28.26
C TYR A 775 -13.11 -5.83 28.09
N PRO A 776 -14.45 -5.78 28.25
CA PRO A 776 -15.33 -6.81 28.81
C PRO A 776 -16.17 -7.50 27.73
N ALA A 777 -15.60 -8.29 26.81
CA ALA A 777 -16.34 -8.96 25.73
C ALA A 777 -17.04 -10.25 26.15
N THR A 778 -18.26 -10.46 25.60
CA THR A 778 -19.01 -11.72 25.62
C THR A 778 -19.03 -12.30 24.21
N GLY A 779 -19.27 -13.60 24.10
CA GLY A 779 -19.60 -14.25 22.83
C GLY A 779 -18.88 -15.57 22.62
N GLY A 780 -17.67 -15.74 23.16
CA GLY A 780 -16.94 -17.00 23.09
C GLY A 780 -17.72 -18.14 23.75
N ARG A 781 -18.28 -17.89 24.95
CA ARG A 781 -19.09 -18.89 25.67
C ARG A 781 -20.59 -18.60 25.69
N GLY A 782 -21.04 -17.67 24.84
CA GLY A 782 -22.43 -17.24 24.74
C GLY A 782 -22.59 -15.73 24.94
N ALA A 783 -23.75 -15.20 24.58
CA ALA A 783 -24.01 -13.75 24.52
C ALA A 783 -23.94 -13.04 25.87
N ASP A 784 -24.19 -13.75 26.98
CA ASP A 784 -24.27 -13.18 28.33
C ASP A 784 -23.13 -13.64 29.26
N VAL A 785 -22.25 -14.52 28.79
CA VAL A 785 -21.15 -15.07 29.60
C VAL A 785 -19.90 -14.25 29.36
N LYS A 786 -19.35 -13.67 30.43
CA LYS A 786 -18.07 -12.96 30.36
C LYS A 786 -16.98 -13.95 29.92
N ASP A 787 -16.22 -13.57 28.89
CA ASP A 787 -15.15 -14.42 28.39
C ASP A 787 -13.97 -14.40 29.38
N GLN A 788 -13.56 -15.61 29.79
CA GLN A 788 -12.39 -15.84 30.64
C GLN A 788 -11.14 -15.69 29.78
N THR A 789 -10.01 -15.39 30.43
CA THR A 789 -8.70 -15.63 29.83
C THR A 789 -8.32 -17.09 30.10
N GLU A 790 -8.19 -17.89 29.05
CA GLU A 790 -7.88 -19.31 29.05
C GLU A 790 -6.43 -19.55 28.63
N PHE A 791 -5.71 -20.37 29.41
CA PHE A 791 -4.31 -20.72 29.20
C PHE A 791 -4.23 -22.18 28.77
N LEU A 792 -3.74 -22.42 27.55
CA LEU A 792 -3.71 -23.74 26.91
C LEU A 792 -2.26 -24.22 26.75
N TRP A 793 -1.93 -25.37 27.33
CA TRP A 793 -0.67 -26.06 27.03
C TRP A 793 -0.94 -27.06 25.91
N ILE A 794 -0.35 -26.81 24.74
CA ILE A 794 -0.57 -27.62 23.54
C ILE A 794 0.69 -28.43 23.27
N LYS A 795 0.56 -29.76 23.32
CA LYS A 795 1.62 -30.68 22.90
C LYS A 795 1.52 -30.96 21.42
N LEU A 796 2.64 -30.83 20.73
CA LEU A 796 2.78 -31.03 19.30
C LEU A 796 3.19 -32.48 18.98
N PRO A 797 2.71 -33.04 17.86
CA PRO A 797 3.12 -34.38 17.43
C PRO A 797 4.55 -34.39 16.86
N THR A 798 5.04 -33.24 16.39
CA THR A 798 6.39 -33.06 15.84
C THR A 798 7.08 -31.94 16.62
N ALA A 799 8.27 -32.22 17.12
CA ALA A 799 9.06 -31.24 17.84
C ALA A 799 9.60 -30.15 16.89
N LEU A 800 9.51 -28.91 17.33
CA LEU A 800 10.13 -27.74 16.73
C LEU A 800 11.65 -27.78 16.94
N LYS A 801 12.40 -27.23 15.98
CA LYS A 801 13.86 -27.11 16.04
C LYS A 801 14.23 -25.77 16.68
N LEU A 802 14.42 -25.77 17.99
CA LEU A 802 14.64 -24.55 18.76
C LEU A 802 16.08 -24.05 18.66
N ALA A 803 16.27 -22.75 18.47
CA ALA A 803 17.58 -22.12 18.64
C ALA A 803 17.98 -22.04 20.13
N PRO A 804 19.28 -21.95 20.44
CA PRO A 804 19.74 -21.66 21.81
C PRO A 804 19.07 -20.39 22.36
N GLY A 805 18.57 -20.48 23.59
CA GLY A 805 17.88 -19.36 24.25
C GLY A 805 16.35 -19.43 24.16
N VAL A 806 15.80 -20.07 23.12
CA VAL A 806 14.36 -20.34 23.02
C VAL A 806 13.98 -21.44 24.03
N ALA A 807 12.83 -21.27 24.69
CA ALA A 807 12.28 -22.22 25.67
C ALA A 807 13.18 -22.53 26.90
N ARG A 808 14.19 -21.70 27.22
CA ARG A 808 14.97 -21.85 28.46
C ARG A 808 14.16 -21.37 29.68
N ASN A 809 14.37 -22.03 30.81
CA ASN A 809 13.81 -21.64 32.11
C ASN A 809 14.64 -20.54 32.75
#